data_AF-A0A8H5QE37-F1
#
_entry.id   AF-A0A8H5QE37-F1
#
_cell.length_a   1.000
_cell.length_b   1.000
_cell.length_c   1.000
_cell.angle_alpha   90.00
_cell.angle_beta   90.00
_cell.angle_gamma   90.00
#
_symmetry.space_group_name_H-M   'P 1'
#
loop_
_entity.id
_entity.type
_entity.pdbx_description
1 polymer ?
#
loop_
_entity_poly.entity_id
_entity_poly.type
_entity_poly.pdbx_seq_one_letter_code
_entity_poly.pdbx_strand_id
1 'polypeptide(L)'
;MLGLPEVSFGSPDASPLEASQPLSLIKGPGVGPIARLSPADQSSFQYFIQTASYSITTFGHDAPRVRELLIQIALSDFSPSSTAVLKSALALASFHRANSPQTTAQYKVAALRKLAESTQGRISVTDSACHIAAGMILSTLEIQQNSMKSSHWLWYACGAAKIVKTAGLDVDNLDHDTAALVGWVHYYNTLSRFSLRHWQPHVTLDADEAADSFHPVVCGNGQPEALTGAPHEILYLLSEAFNAVTVPSDPRYETKAHRGHLEILDWKLRNLEKEAPNNTSSADTTHPAFDLVVELYRLSTLIYLRRASAGILPLDTKFATWVGQAFELVERLPACQWPFPLLIFGCEAESDRQRMIILDVMERTTKKLQYRNIATVKRVIETVWVQKDLYTEDMNYVRKLGVILSSTHNSGVSNLVSLNFKNLFEFVRQLSADSNNTVIGFVRNKKATEEKIQRELPGRSNIHTVQGEIQKLEDVKNLVKEVAKITGGSLDYIIANAALQSEWSAHNPIGVLGEEPERLEEDMLESFKINTLGNIHLFNLALPLIHKGHAKKIIAISSGMADPDFITNFSITDGAPYTISKGALNIAVAKFDAQYRKEGILFMAISPGLVATQDTSNYTEEQLQGVRDMVAAFKGYAPHWEGAISPEESATAVLSVINKASIEAGNGGSFVSHYGNKQWL
;
A
#
# COMPACT_ATOMS: atom_id res chain seq x y z
N MET A 1 17.65 -9.48 22.06
CA MET A 1 17.66 -10.85 22.62
C MET A 1 16.41 -11.07 23.46
N LEU A 2 15.33 -11.58 22.85
CA LEU A 2 14.18 -12.16 23.55
C LEU A 2 13.91 -13.48 22.83
N GLY A 3 14.12 -14.59 23.53
CA GLY A 3 14.12 -15.94 22.96
C GLY A 3 12.73 -16.40 22.54
N LEU A 4 12.65 -16.92 21.31
CA LEU A 4 11.53 -17.72 20.84
C LEU A 4 11.67 -19.15 21.42
N PRO A 5 10.60 -19.80 21.91
CA PRO A 5 10.69 -21.20 22.34
C PRO A 5 10.75 -22.13 21.13
N GLU A 6 11.73 -23.02 21.12
CA GLU A 6 11.82 -24.14 20.19
C GLU A 6 10.60 -25.06 20.33
N VAL A 7 9.93 -25.35 19.21
CA VAL A 7 8.84 -26.32 19.15
C VAL A 7 9.46 -27.71 19.08
N SER A 8 9.35 -28.47 20.18
CA SER A 8 9.72 -29.89 20.22
C SER A 8 8.62 -30.73 19.56
N PHE A 9 8.92 -31.31 18.39
CA PHE A 9 8.09 -32.35 17.76
C PHE A 9 8.62 -33.73 18.17
N GLY A 10 7.74 -34.57 18.72
CA GLY A 10 8.06 -35.96 19.07
C GLY A 10 8.42 -36.82 17.85
N SER A 11 9.21 -37.85 18.11
CA SER A 11 9.81 -38.81 17.16
C SER A 11 8.83 -39.51 16.20
N PRO A 12 9.28 -39.94 15.01
CA PRO A 12 8.45 -40.58 14.00
C PRO A 12 8.39 -42.09 14.22
N ASP A 13 7.46 -42.55 15.07
CA ASP A 13 7.08 -43.97 15.11
C ASP A 13 5.57 -44.07 15.34
N ALA A 14 4.82 -44.12 14.25
CA ALA A 14 3.43 -44.57 14.25
C ALA A 14 3.10 -45.28 12.93
N SER A 15 2.75 -46.55 13.07
CA SER A 15 2.27 -47.50 12.06
C SER A 15 1.04 -47.00 11.28
N PRO A 16 0.76 -47.56 10.07
CA PRO A 16 -0.27 -47.04 9.17
C PRO A 16 -1.67 -47.27 9.74
N LEU A 17 -2.42 -46.19 9.94
CA LEU A 17 -3.82 -46.23 10.37
C LEU A 17 -4.73 -46.77 9.27
N GLU A 18 -5.59 -47.69 9.69
CA GLU A 18 -6.67 -48.32 8.94
C GLU A 18 -7.58 -47.30 8.25
N ALA A 19 -8.10 -47.69 7.08
CA ALA A 19 -9.01 -46.92 6.23
C ALA A 19 -10.20 -46.33 7.02
N SER A 20 -10.14 -45.02 7.27
CA SER A 20 -11.18 -44.27 7.98
C SER A 20 -12.33 -43.86 7.04
N GLN A 21 -13.56 -44.05 7.51
CA GLN A 21 -14.83 -43.61 6.91
C GLN A 21 -14.83 -42.12 6.51
N PRO A 22 -15.67 -41.70 5.54
CA PRO A 22 -15.75 -40.31 5.10
C PRO A 22 -16.13 -39.36 6.24
N LEU A 23 -15.28 -38.35 6.47
CA LEU A 23 -15.41 -37.33 7.51
C LEU A 23 -16.55 -36.36 7.18
N SER A 24 -17.66 -36.42 7.92
CA SER A 24 -18.68 -35.35 7.89
C SER A 24 -18.23 -34.22 8.83
N LEU A 25 -17.52 -33.22 8.31
CA LEU A 25 -16.83 -32.23 9.13
C LEU A 25 -17.72 -31.28 9.93
N ILE A 26 -19.01 -31.11 9.63
CA ILE A 26 -19.80 -30.05 10.26
C ILE A 26 -21.29 -30.44 10.46
N LYS A 27 -21.78 -30.41 11.70
CA LYS A 27 -23.22 -30.40 12.02
C LYS A 27 -23.78 -29.01 11.66
N GLY A 28 -24.81 -28.97 10.80
CA GLY A 28 -25.33 -27.73 10.18
C GLY A 28 -25.73 -26.61 11.17
N PRO A 29 -25.80 -25.35 10.70
CA PRO A 29 -26.02 -24.19 11.56
C PRO A 29 -27.48 -24.16 12.05
N GLY A 30 -27.69 -24.35 13.35
CA GLY A 30 -28.90 -23.84 13.99
C GLY A 30 -28.89 -22.31 13.91
N VAL A 31 -30.04 -21.64 13.92
CA VAL A 31 -30.13 -20.16 13.93
C VAL A 31 -29.67 -19.57 15.29
N GLY A 32 -29.47 -20.41 16.31
CA GLY A 32 -29.10 -20.04 17.67
C GLY A 32 -27.69 -19.44 17.92
N PRO A 33 -26.61 -19.78 17.18
CA PRO A 33 -25.25 -19.30 17.44
C PRO A 33 -25.05 -17.80 17.20
N ILE A 34 -25.69 -17.21 16.17
CA ILE A 34 -25.56 -15.78 15.87
C ILE A 34 -26.15 -14.94 17.01
N ALA A 35 -27.26 -15.39 17.61
CA ALA A 35 -27.89 -14.72 18.75
C ALA A 35 -26.99 -14.65 20.00
N ARG A 36 -25.92 -15.47 20.08
CA ARG A 36 -24.94 -15.44 21.18
C ARG A 36 -23.90 -14.34 21.03
N LEU A 37 -23.79 -13.71 19.85
CA LEU A 37 -22.88 -12.60 19.60
C LEU A 37 -23.41 -11.29 20.18
N SER A 38 -22.53 -10.33 20.46
CA SER A 38 -22.95 -8.97 20.82
C SER A 38 -23.73 -8.31 19.66
N PRO A 39 -24.64 -7.36 19.90
CA PRO A 39 -25.38 -6.71 18.81
C PRO A 39 -24.50 -6.11 17.70
N ALA A 40 -23.32 -5.58 18.08
CA ALA A 40 -22.36 -5.04 17.13
C ALA A 40 -21.67 -6.14 16.29
N ASP A 41 -21.28 -7.25 16.93
CA ASP A 41 -20.70 -8.42 16.26
C ASP A 41 -21.75 -9.10 15.36
N GLN A 42 -23.02 -9.17 15.77
CA GLN A 42 -24.12 -9.69 14.95
C GLN A 42 -24.27 -8.91 13.64
N SER A 43 -24.35 -7.58 13.71
CA SER A 43 -24.47 -6.72 12.52
C SER A 43 -23.26 -6.87 11.60
N SER A 44 -22.05 -6.96 12.17
CA SER A 44 -20.81 -7.08 11.40
C SER A 44 -20.67 -8.46 10.77
N PHE A 45 -21.04 -9.52 11.47
CA PHE A 45 -21.03 -10.88 10.94
C PHE A 45 -22.11 -11.08 9.86
N GLN A 46 -23.29 -10.47 10.02
CA GLN A 46 -24.31 -10.47 8.97
C GLN A 46 -23.80 -9.78 7.70
N TYR A 47 -23.07 -8.68 7.84
CA TYR A 47 -22.41 -8.02 6.72
C TYR A 47 -21.32 -8.88 6.09
N PHE A 48 -20.58 -9.66 6.88
CA PHE A 48 -19.63 -10.66 6.35
C PHE A 48 -20.34 -11.67 5.45
N ILE A 49 -21.44 -12.26 5.93
CA ILE A 49 -22.23 -13.25 5.17
C ILE A 49 -22.72 -12.65 3.86
N GLN A 50 -23.28 -11.44 3.90
CA GLN A 50 -23.95 -10.85 2.73
C GLN A 50 -23.01 -10.19 1.73
N THR A 51 -21.85 -9.68 2.19
CA THR A 51 -20.99 -8.82 1.36
C THR A 51 -19.51 -9.19 1.45
N ALA A 52 -18.90 -9.15 2.64
CA ALA A 52 -17.43 -9.21 2.74
C ALA A 52 -16.85 -10.58 2.34
N SER A 53 -17.58 -11.68 2.58
CA SER A 53 -17.17 -13.05 2.20
C SER A 53 -16.97 -13.23 0.69
N TYR A 54 -17.68 -12.46 -0.14
CA TYR A 54 -17.53 -12.47 -1.60
C TYR A 54 -16.21 -11.87 -2.08
N SER A 55 -15.47 -11.18 -1.20
CA SER A 55 -14.15 -10.63 -1.53
C SER A 55 -13.01 -11.64 -1.39
N ILE A 56 -13.31 -12.85 -0.91
CA ILE A 56 -12.36 -13.96 -0.81
C ILE A 56 -12.31 -14.66 -2.17
N THR A 57 -11.20 -14.45 -2.90
CA THR A 57 -11.00 -15.08 -4.19
C THR A 57 -10.87 -16.59 -4.01
N THR A 58 -11.56 -17.33 -4.86
CA THR A 58 -11.58 -18.79 -4.86
C THR A 58 -11.35 -19.28 -6.29
N PHE A 59 -10.90 -20.52 -6.40
CA PHE A 59 -10.64 -21.22 -7.64
C PHE A 59 -11.26 -22.62 -7.53
N GLY A 60 -11.85 -23.12 -8.61
CA GLY A 60 -12.42 -24.46 -8.62
C GLY A 60 -13.94 -24.51 -8.71
N HIS A 61 -14.48 -25.70 -8.95
CA HIS A 61 -15.92 -25.97 -8.90
C HIS A 61 -16.51 -25.69 -7.51
N ASP A 62 -15.71 -25.88 -6.45
CA ASP A 62 -16.15 -25.77 -5.05
C ASP A 62 -15.99 -24.35 -4.50
N ALA A 63 -15.67 -23.38 -5.36
CA ALA A 63 -15.52 -21.97 -5.00
C ALA A 63 -16.72 -21.38 -4.21
N PRO A 64 -17.99 -21.65 -4.55
CA PRO A 64 -19.13 -21.21 -3.75
C PRO A 64 -19.16 -21.83 -2.35
N ARG A 65 -18.71 -23.09 -2.24
CA ARG A 65 -18.75 -23.89 -1.02
C ARG A 65 -17.82 -23.35 0.05
N VAL A 66 -16.64 -22.86 -0.34
CA VAL A 66 -15.66 -22.22 0.57
C VAL A 66 -16.33 -21.17 1.45
N ARG A 67 -17.18 -20.31 0.89
CA ARG A 67 -17.84 -19.24 1.67
C ARG A 67 -18.80 -19.81 2.71
N GLU A 68 -19.60 -20.81 2.32
CA GLU A 68 -20.52 -21.49 3.23
C GLU A 68 -19.75 -22.15 4.38
N LEU A 69 -18.63 -22.80 4.08
CA LEU A 69 -17.76 -23.42 5.07
C LEU A 69 -17.19 -22.41 6.04
N LEU A 70 -16.67 -21.28 5.57
CA LEU A 70 -16.16 -20.23 6.46
C LEU A 70 -17.23 -19.73 7.43
N ILE A 71 -18.47 -19.60 6.97
CA ILE A 71 -19.60 -19.19 7.83
C ILE A 71 -19.94 -20.29 8.84
N GLN A 72 -20.00 -21.55 8.40
CA GLN A 72 -20.32 -22.69 9.26
C GLN A 72 -19.24 -22.92 10.32
N ILE A 73 -17.96 -22.86 9.93
CA ILE A 73 -16.81 -23.00 10.84
C ILE A 73 -16.81 -21.86 11.86
N ALA A 74 -17.06 -20.61 11.45
CA ALA A 74 -17.11 -19.47 12.37
C ALA A 74 -18.23 -19.57 13.43
N LEU A 75 -19.25 -20.41 13.20
CA LEU A 75 -20.42 -20.55 14.07
C LEU A 75 -20.55 -21.95 14.70
N SER A 76 -19.53 -22.80 14.59
CA SER A 76 -19.64 -24.23 14.93
C SER A 76 -19.78 -24.48 16.44
N ASP A 77 -18.68 -24.36 17.18
CA ASP A 77 -18.57 -24.79 18.59
C ASP A 77 -18.02 -23.70 19.53
N PHE A 78 -17.59 -22.56 18.99
CA PHE A 78 -16.90 -21.48 19.72
C PHE A 78 -15.67 -21.95 20.49
N SER A 79 -15.02 -23.04 20.06
CA SER A 79 -13.65 -23.38 20.44
C SER A 79 -12.69 -22.21 20.14
N PRO A 80 -11.48 -22.20 20.72
CA PRO A 80 -10.48 -21.18 20.38
C PRO A 80 -10.20 -21.11 18.87
N SER A 81 -10.14 -22.25 18.18
CA SER A 81 -9.87 -22.34 16.74
C SER A 81 -11.05 -21.81 15.90
N SER A 82 -12.30 -22.16 16.22
CA SER A 82 -13.48 -21.65 15.49
C SER A 82 -13.79 -20.18 15.82
N THR A 83 -13.50 -19.74 17.05
CA THR A 83 -13.56 -18.32 17.45
C THR A 83 -12.53 -17.48 16.70
N ALA A 84 -11.36 -18.03 16.37
CA ALA A 84 -10.39 -17.33 15.54
C ALA A 84 -10.97 -17.02 14.15
N VAL A 85 -11.67 -17.98 13.52
CA VAL A 85 -12.33 -17.79 12.22
C VAL A 85 -13.40 -16.69 12.33
N LEU A 86 -14.22 -16.71 13.38
CA LEU A 86 -15.22 -15.67 13.64
C LEU A 86 -14.57 -14.28 13.77
N LYS A 87 -13.51 -14.14 14.56
CA LYS A 87 -12.83 -12.84 14.75
C LYS A 87 -12.13 -12.36 13.48
N SER A 88 -11.58 -13.26 12.66
CA SER A 88 -11.07 -12.93 11.33
C SER A 88 -12.19 -12.43 10.40
N ALA A 89 -13.35 -13.08 10.40
CA ALA A 89 -14.51 -12.68 9.62
C ALA A 89 -15.02 -11.27 10.01
N LEU A 90 -15.07 -10.99 11.31
CA LEU A 90 -15.40 -9.67 11.84
C LEU A 90 -14.37 -8.60 11.45
N ALA A 91 -13.08 -8.94 11.43
CA ALA A 91 -12.03 -8.04 10.96
C ALA A 91 -12.25 -7.67 9.48
N LEU A 92 -12.52 -8.66 8.61
CA LEU A 92 -12.78 -8.41 7.19
C LEU A 92 -14.06 -7.59 6.98
N ALA A 93 -15.14 -7.88 7.72
CA ALA A 93 -16.36 -7.07 7.65
C ALA A 93 -16.15 -5.63 8.13
N SER A 94 -15.42 -5.43 9.23
CA SER A 94 -15.08 -4.12 9.76
C SER A 94 -14.29 -3.29 8.74
N PHE A 95 -13.33 -3.92 8.06
CA PHE A 95 -12.58 -3.29 6.97
C PHE A 95 -13.49 -2.83 5.82
N HIS A 96 -14.40 -3.71 5.35
CA HIS A 96 -15.30 -3.37 4.24
C HIS A 96 -16.30 -2.25 4.56
N ARG A 97 -16.78 -2.19 5.80
CA ARG A 97 -17.75 -1.18 6.26
C ARG A 97 -17.15 0.22 6.46
N ALA A 98 -15.85 0.41 6.20
CA ALA A 98 -15.13 1.65 6.47
C ALA A 98 -15.23 2.08 7.95
N ASN A 99 -15.22 1.11 8.87
CA ASN A 99 -15.04 1.37 10.30
C ASN A 99 -13.61 1.89 10.57
N SER A 100 -13.35 2.34 11.80
CA SER A 100 -12.01 2.75 12.23
C SER A 100 -10.96 1.64 11.96
N PRO A 101 -9.78 1.98 11.40
CA PRO A 101 -8.64 1.07 11.30
C PRO A 101 -8.30 0.38 12.63
N GLN A 102 -8.55 1.07 13.75
CA GLN A 102 -8.34 0.54 15.11
C GLN A 102 -9.26 -0.65 15.40
N THR A 103 -10.54 -0.58 15.02
CA THR A 103 -11.50 -1.67 15.23
C THR A 103 -11.12 -2.91 14.42
N THR A 104 -10.70 -2.72 13.18
CA THR A 104 -10.23 -3.83 12.35
C THR A 104 -8.96 -4.46 12.93
N ALA A 105 -8.01 -3.64 13.38
CA ALA A 105 -6.80 -4.13 14.05
C ALA A 105 -7.12 -4.89 15.35
N GLN A 106 -8.10 -4.43 16.14
CA GLN A 106 -8.54 -5.12 17.35
C GLN A 106 -9.08 -6.53 17.05
N TYR A 107 -9.96 -6.68 16.05
CA TYR A 107 -10.47 -8.00 15.66
C TYR A 107 -9.37 -8.91 15.10
N LYS A 108 -8.44 -8.36 14.30
CA LYS A 108 -7.27 -9.10 13.81
C LYS A 108 -6.40 -9.61 14.96
N VAL A 109 -6.05 -8.76 15.92
CA VAL A 109 -5.28 -9.15 17.12
C VAL A 109 -6.02 -10.20 17.94
N ALA A 110 -7.35 -10.06 18.09
CA ALA A 110 -8.17 -11.05 18.79
C ALA A 110 -8.16 -12.42 18.08
N ALA A 111 -8.23 -12.44 16.74
CA ALA A 111 -8.15 -13.67 15.96
C ALA A 111 -6.79 -14.36 16.13
N LEU A 112 -5.69 -13.60 16.04
CA LEU A 112 -4.33 -14.12 16.23
C LEU A 112 -4.11 -14.69 17.64
N ARG A 113 -4.61 -14.03 18.68
CA ARG A 113 -4.57 -14.54 20.05
C ARG A 113 -5.32 -15.86 20.18
N LYS A 114 -6.48 -15.99 19.52
CA LYS A 114 -7.28 -17.21 19.54
C LYS A 114 -6.63 -18.37 18.77
N LEU A 115 -5.95 -18.08 17.65
CA LEU A 115 -5.10 -19.07 16.97
C LEU A 115 -3.92 -19.52 17.85
N ALA A 116 -3.30 -18.60 18.59
CA ALA A 116 -2.21 -18.96 19.51
C ALA A 116 -2.69 -19.75 20.74
N GLU A 117 -3.95 -19.56 21.16
CA GLU A 117 -4.57 -20.33 22.23
C GLU A 117 -4.91 -21.76 21.77
N SER A 118 -5.40 -21.94 20.54
CA SER A 118 -5.73 -23.28 20.01
C SER A 118 -4.50 -24.16 19.77
N THR A 119 -3.29 -23.60 19.68
CA THR A 119 -2.06 -24.39 19.53
C THR A 119 -1.50 -24.95 20.85
N GLN A 120 -2.08 -24.62 22.00
CA GLN A 120 -1.59 -25.09 23.31
C GLN A 120 -1.91 -26.57 23.61
N GLY A 121 -2.57 -27.29 22.70
CA GLY A 121 -2.94 -28.71 22.83
C GLY A 121 -2.71 -29.53 21.55
N ARG A 122 -3.23 -30.77 21.52
CA ARG A 122 -3.21 -31.59 20.28
C ARG A 122 -4.17 -31.00 19.27
N ILE A 123 -3.66 -30.63 18.10
CA ILE A 123 -4.44 -30.07 16.99
C ILE A 123 -5.19 -31.21 16.31
N SER A 124 -6.51 -31.16 16.32
CA SER A 124 -7.37 -32.10 15.59
C SER A 124 -7.47 -31.71 14.10
N VAL A 125 -7.98 -32.61 13.26
CA VAL A 125 -8.27 -32.30 11.84
C VAL A 125 -9.25 -31.12 11.72
N THR A 126 -10.24 -31.04 12.62
CA THR A 126 -11.18 -29.92 12.72
C THR A 126 -10.50 -28.60 13.11
N ASP A 127 -9.49 -28.65 13.99
CA ASP A 127 -8.68 -27.48 14.32
C ASP A 127 -7.84 -27.06 13.11
N SER A 128 -7.24 -27.99 12.37
CA SER A 128 -6.50 -27.68 11.14
C SER A 128 -7.39 -26.97 10.11
N ALA A 129 -8.63 -27.43 9.91
CA ALA A 129 -9.60 -26.76 9.04
C ALA A 129 -9.92 -25.33 9.52
N CYS A 130 -10.09 -25.12 10.83
CA CYS A 130 -10.30 -23.79 11.41
C CYS A 130 -9.08 -22.88 11.21
N HIS A 131 -7.86 -23.39 11.38
CA HIS A 131 -6.64 -22.62 11.17
C HIS A 131 -6.46 -22.23 9.70
N ILE A 132 -6.75 -23.15 8.77
CA ILE A 132 -6.77 -22.84 7.33
C ILE A 132 -7.81 -21.74 7.06
N ALA A 133 -9.06 -21.91 7.51
CA ALA A 133 -10.13 -20.93 7.34
C ALA A 133 -9.80 -19.54 7.92
N ALA A 134 -9.18 -19.47 9.10
CA ALA A 134 -8.74 -18.21 9.70
C ALA A 134 -7.62 -17.58 8.87
N GLY A 135 -6.64 -18.39 8.43
CA GLY A 135 -5.56 -17.97 7.54
C GLY A 135 -6.07 -17.43 6.20
N MET A 136 -7.13 -18.04 5.65
CA MET A 136 -7.80 -17.58 4.43
C MET A 136 -8.31 -16.15 4.54
N ILE A 137 -9.06 -15.89 5.61
CA ILE A 137 -9.68 -14.59 5.84
C ILE A 137 -8.62 -13.54 6.17
N LEU A 138 -7.63 -13.87 7.00
CA LEU A 138 -6.54 -12.97 7.37
C LEU A 138 -5.61 -12.65 6.20
N SER A 139 -5.28 -13.64 5.36
CA SER A 139 -4.54 -13.43 4.11
C SER A 139 -5.28 -12.46 3.20
N THR A 140 -6.58 -12.70 3.00
CA THR A 140 -7.45 -11.82 2.20
C THR A 140 -7.49 -10.40 2.78
N LEU A 141 -7.62 -10.25 4.09
CA LEU A 141 -7.62 -8.95 4.77
C LEU A 141 -6.31 -8.20 4.52
N GLU A 142 -5.15 -8.83 4.72
CA GLU A 142 -3.85 -8.18 4.49
C GLU A 142 -3.67 -7.77 3.03
N ILE A 143 -4.04 -8.65 2.10
CA ILE A 143 -3.99 -8.36 0.66
C ILE A 143 -4.88 -7.18 0.30
N GLN A 144 -5.98 -6.93 1.03
CA GLN A 144 -6.85 -5.78 0.77
C GLN A 144 -6.43 -4.52 1.53
N GLN A 145 -5.76 -4.64 2.67
CA GLN A 145 -5.31 -3.50 3.50
C GLN A 145 -3.97 -2.91 3.07
N ASN A 146 -2.98 -3.78 2.84
CA ASN A 146 -1.56 -3.43 2.83
C ASN A 146 -0.80 -4.05 1.65
N SER A 147 -1.48 -4.29 0.51
CA SER A 147 -0.98 -5.12 -0.61
C SER A 147 0.44 -4.81 -1.11
N MET A 148 0.96 -3.60 -0.85
CA MET A 148 2.28 -3.16 -1.32
C MET A 148 3.26 -2.79 -0.18
N LYS A 149 2.87 -2.89 1.09
CA LYS A 149 3.67 -2.44 2.25
C LYS A 149 4.08 -3.54 3.22
N SER A 150 3.51 -4.73 3.11
CA SER A 150 3.87 -5.85 3.99
C SER A 150 3.73 -7.21 3.30
N SER A 151 4.64 -8.13 3.60
CA SER A 151 4.55 -9.55 3.22
C SER A 151 3.72 -10.37 4.21
N HIS A 152 2.98 -9.74 5.14
CA HIS A 152 2.22 -10.43 6.19
C HIS A 152 1.21 -11.44 5.66
N TRP A 153 0.63 -11.21 4.49
CA TRP A 153 -0.29 -12.16 3.87
C TRP A 153 0.38 -13.52 3.55
N LEU A 154 1.68 -13.51 3.23
CA LEU A 154 2.47 -14.72 2.97
C LEU A 154 2.59 -15.60 4.22
N TRP A 155 2.61 -14.99 5.42
CA TRP A 155 2.65 -15.76 6.67
C TRP A 155 1.41 -16.64 6.82
N TYR A 156 0.23 -16.10 6.49
CA TYR A 156 -1.02 -16.85 6.57
C TYR A 156 -1.13 -17.90 5.46
N ALA A 157 -0.72 -17.58 4.23
CA ALA A 157 -0.75 -18.51 3.11
C ALA A 157 0.24 -19.69 3.31
N CYS A 158 1.51 -19.41 3.65
CA CYS A 158 2.50 -20.45 3.92
C CYS A 158 2.16 -21.24 5.20
N GLY A 159 1.62 -20.58 6.23
CA GLY A 159 1.13 -21.25 7.43
C GLY A 159 0.03 -22.26 7.12
N ALA A 160 -0.95 -21.88 6.30
CA ALA A 160 -2.00 -22.79 5.84
C ALA A 160 -1.44 -23.97 5.03
N ALA A 161 -0.49 -23.73 4.11
CA ALA A 161 0.17 -24.79 3.34
C ALA A 161 0.91 -25.79 4.25
N LYS A 162 1.63 -25.30 5.25
CA LYS A 162 2.31 -26.15 6.24
C LYS A 162 1.32 -26.98 7.06
N ILE A 163 0.16 -26.42 7.40
CA ILE A 163 -0.91 -27.14 8.12
C ILE A 163 -1.49 -28.26 7.25
N VAL A 164 -1.77 -27.99 5.97
CA VAL A 164 -2.26 -29.01 5.02
C VAL A 164 -1.31 -30.22 4.99
N LYS A 165 -0.01 -29.97 4.86
CA LYS A 165 1.01 -31.02 4.82
C LYS A 165 1.15 -31.77 6.14
N THR A 166 1.25 -31.05 7.27
CA THR A 166 1.43 -31.67 8.60
C THR A 166 0.21 -32.44 9.08
N ALA A 167 -0.99 -32.04 8.67
CA ALA A 167 -2.23 -32.76 8.96
C ALA A 167 -2.52 -33.90 7.97
N GLY A 168 -1.67 -34.12 6.96
CA GLY A 168 -1.86 -35.17 5.96
C GLY A 168 -3.08 -34.94 5.05
N LEU A 169 -3.45 -33.68 4.81
CA LEU A 169 -4.60 -33.28 3.99
C LEU A 169 -4.22 -33.08 2.51
N ASP A 170 -3.05 -33.55 2.10
CA ASP A 170 -2.48 -33.41 0.75
C ASP A 170 -2.45 -34.78 0.06
N VAL A 171 -3.58 -35.47 0.10
CA VAL A 171 -3.76 -36.84 -0.39
C VAL A 171 -4.99 -36.93 -1.29
N ASP A 172 -4.96 -37.87 -2.24
CA ASP A 172 -6.12 -38.17 -3.07
C ASP A 172 -7.25 -38.79 -2.21
N ASN A 173 -8.50 -38.36 -2.42
CA ASN A 173 -9.73 -38.74 -1.67
C ASN A 173 -10.09 -37.93 -0.41
N LEU A 174 -9.87 -36.62 -0.42
CA LEU A 174 -10.47 -35.72 0.58
C LEU A 174 -12.00 -35.67 0.46
N ASP A 175 -12.69 -35.43 1.58
CA ASP A 175 -14.09 -35.03 1.52
C ASP A 175 -14.23 -33.66 0.82
N HIS A 176 -15.42 -33.38 0.31
CA HIS A 176 -15.67 -32.20 -0.51
C HIS A 176 -15.38 -30.87 0.22
N ASP A 177 -15.61 -30.83 1.54
CA ASP A 177 -15.42 -29.61 2.32
C ASP A 177 -13.92 -29.35 2.57
N THR A 178 -13.15 -30.40 2.87
CA THR A 178 -11.68 -30.31 2.98
C THR A 178 -11.03 -30.00 1.63
N ALA A 179 -11.50 -30.62 0.55
CA ALA A 179 -10.99 -30.38 -0.80
C ALA A 179 -11.13 -28.91 -1.21
N ALA A 180 -12.25 -28.26 -0.86
CA ALA A 180 -12.47 -26.84 -1.14
C ALA A 180 -11.48 -25.92 -0.39
N LEU A 181 -11.23 -26.20 0.90
CA LEU A 181 -10.26 -25.44 1.70
C LEU A 181 -8.83 -25.65 1.20
N VAL A 182 -8.44 -26.90 0.94
CA VAL A 182 -7.13 -27.26 0.39
C VAL A 182 -6.93 -26.62 -0.98
N GLY A 183 -7.92 -26.68 -1.87
CA GLY A 183 -7.90 -26.04 -3.19
C GLY A 183 -7.61 -24.53 -3.13
N TRP A 184 -8.18 -23.82 -2.17
CA TRP A 184 -7.83 -22.41 -1.92
C TRP A 184 -6.36 -22.25 -1.51
N VAL A 185 -5.84 -23.13 -0.64
CA VAL A 185 -4.45 -23.09 -0.21
C VAL A 185 -3.52 -23.30 -1.41
N HIS A 186 -3.80 -24.28 -2.29
CA HIS A 186 -3.04 -24.49 -3.52
C HIS A 186 -3.07 -23.25 -4.43
N TYR A 187 -4.22 -22.59 -4.56
CA TYR A 187 -4.36 -21.39 -5.37
C TYR A 187 -3.47 -20.24 -4.88
N TYR A 188 -3.55 -19.87 -3.60
CA TYR A 188 -2.74 -18.79 -3.04
C TYR A 188 -1.26 -19.17 -2.93
N ASN A 189 -0.95 -20.44 -2.64
CA ASN A 189 0.41 -20.95 -2.68
C ASN A 189 1.02 -20.79 -4.08
N THR A 190 0.25 -21.08 -5.14
CA THR A 190 0.68 -20.88 -6.53
C THR A 190 0.90 -19.41 -6.85
N LEU A 191 -0.06 -18.53 -6.54
CA LEU A 191 0.07 -17.10 -6.82
C LEU A 191 1.18 -16.42 -6.02
N SER A 192 1.48 -16.90 -4.81
CA SER A 192 2.59 -16.38 -4.01
C SER A 192 3.94 -16.54 -4.70
N ARG A 193 4.12 -17.60 -5.51
CA ARG A 193 5.34 -17.79 -6.31
C ARG A 193 5.52 -16.69 -7.36
N PHE A 194 4.43 -16.24 -7.99
CA PHE A 194 4.49 -15.09 -8.90
C PHE A 194 4.95 -13.82 -8.17
N SER A 195 4.31 -13.52 -7.04
CA SER A 195 4.66 -12.33 -6.24
C SER A 195 6.12 -12.38 -5.78
N LEU A 196 6.58 -13.49 -5.21
CA LEU A 196 7.97 -13.65 -4.75
C LEU A 196 8.99 -13.60 -5.89
N ARG A 197 8.60 -13.99 -7.11
CA ARG A 197 9.48 -13.96 -8.27
C ARG A 197 9.70 -12.55 -8.81
N HIS A 198 8.62 -11.79 -8.94
CA HIS A 198 8.67 -10.48 -9.60
C HIS A 198 8.78 -9.32 -8.61
N TRP A 199 8.23 -9.41 -7.42
CA TRP A 199 8.36 -8.33 -6.43
C TRP A 199 9.78 -8.34 -5.83
N GLN A 200 10.62 -7.40 -6.26
CA GLN A 200 12.02 -7.25 -5.86
C GLN A 200 12.25 -5.87 -5.21
N PRO A 201 11.80 -5.69 -3.96
CA PRO A 201 11.80 -4.39 -3.30
C PRO A 201 13.23 -3.87 -3.07
N HIS A 202 14.21 -4.76 -2.91
CA HIS A 202 15.63 -4.43 -2.76
C HIS A 202 16.26 -3.76 -3.98
N VAL A 203 15.62 -3.84 -5.15
CA VAL A 203 16.07 -3.16 -6.38
C VAL A 203 15.67 -1.68 -6.37
N THR A 204 14.72 -1.29 -5.51
CA THR A 204 14.11 0.05 -5.46
C THR A 204 14.13 0.71 -4.08
N LEU A 205 14.44 -0.02 -3.01
CA LEU A 205 14.50 0.47 -1.63
C LEU A 205 15.94 0.49 -1.12
N ASP A 206 16.29 1.50 -0.32
CA ASP A 206 17.61 1.61 0.32
C ASP A 206 17.88 0.41 1.25
N ALA A 207 19.15 0.04 1.37
CA ALA A 207 19.61 -1.15 2.09
C ALA A 207 19.15 -1.21 3.57
N ASP A 208 18.87 -0.06 4.18
CA ASP A 208 18.42 0.04 5.58
C ASP A 208 16.91 -0.24 5.77
N GLU A 209 16.08 -0.17 4.71
CA GLU A 209 14.66 -0.57 4.79
C GLU A 209 14.46 -2.09 4.60
N ALA A 210 15.49 -2.81 4.15
CA ALA A 210 15.41 -4.23 3.83
C ALA A 210 15.53 -5.17 5.06
N ALA A 211 15.75 -4.63 6.26
CA ALA A 211 16.27 -5.39 7.39
C ALA A 211 15.25 -6.24 8.18
N ASP A 212 13.94 -6.01 8.09
CA ASP A 212 12.96 -6.84 8.82
C ASP A 212 12.29 -7.90 7.93
N SER A 213 13.00 -9.02 7.74
CA SER A 213 12.45 -10.35 7.40
C SER A 213 11.35 -10.37 6.31
N PHE A 214 11.69 -9.93 5.08
CA PHE A 214 10.74 -9.93 3.96
C PHE A 214 10.15 -11.32 3.65
N HIS A 215 10.93 -12.39 3.90
CA HIS A 215 10.48 -13.76 3.75
C HIS A 215 10.09 -14.37 5.10
N PRO A 216 8.84 -14.88 5.25
CA PRO A 216 8.48 -15.63 6.45
C PRO A 216 9.44 -16.81 6.61
N VAL A 217 10.00 -17.02 7.81
CA VAL A 217 10.73 -18.27 8.14
C VAL A 217 9.87 -19.51 7.86
N VAL A 218 8.54 -19.34 7.92
CA VAL A 218 7.53 -20.35 7.59
C VAL A 218 7.56 -20.76 6.11
N CYS A 219 7.92 -19.87 5.19
CA CYS A 219 8.15 -20.20 3.78
C CYS A 219 9.65 -20.55 3.66
N GLY A 220 10.02 -21.84 3.67
CA GLY A 220 11.42 -22.27 3.72
C GLY A 220 12.31 -21.59 2.66
N ASN A 221 13.43 -20.98 3.07
CA ASN A 221 14.32 -20.17 2.22
C ASN A 221 13.58 -19.17 1.29
N GLY A 222 12.44 -18.63 1.73
CA GLY A 222 11.62 -17.70 0.95
C GLY A 222 10.77 -18.35 -0.14
N GLN A 223 10.68 -19.69 -0.19
CA GLN A 223 9.81 -20.42 -1.10
C GLN A 223 8.56 -20.98 -0.40
N PRO A 224 7.38 -20.89 -1.02
CA PRO A 224 6.17 -21.51 -0.51
C PRO A 224 6.30 -23.04 -0.50
N GLU A 225 5.73 -23.70 0.51
CA GLU A 225 5.79 -25.16 0.66
C GLU A 225 5.24 -25.86 -0.60
N ALA A 226 5.95 -26.87 -1.09
CA ALA A 226 5.47 -27.69 -2.20
C ALA A 226 4.38 -28.63 -1.68
N LEU A 227 3.17 -28.46 -2.21
CA LEU A 227 2.03 -29.33 -1.95
C LEU A 227 1.94 -30.38 -3.08
N THR A 228 1.75 -31.64 -2.70
CA THR A 228 1.67 -32.83 -3.54
C THR A 228 0.24 -33.31 -3.64
N GLY A 229 -0.36 -33.16 -4.81
CA GLY A 229 -1.78 -33.43 -5.02
C GLY A 229 -2.32 -32.31 -5.90
N ALA A 230 -3.04 -32.65 -6.96
CA ALA A 230 -3.55 -31.66 -7.90
C ALA A 230 -5.05 -31.51 -7.66
N PRO A 231 -5.51 -30.59 -6.78
CA PRO A 231 -6.92 -30.23 -6.82
C PRO A 231 -7.27 -29.67 -8.20
N HIS A 232 -6.32 -29.02 -8.90
CA HIS A 232 -6.44 -28.60 -10.30
C HIS A 232 -5.12 -28.59 -11.07
N GLU A 233 -5.06 -29.31 -12.20
CA GLU A 233 -3.85 -29.44 -13.04
C GLU A 233 -3.35 -28.08 -13.58
N ILE A 234 -4.24 -27.15 -13.91
CA ILE A 234 -3.85 -25.82 -14.40
C ILE A 234 -3.03 -25.02 -13.37
N LEU A 235 -3.37 -25.12 -12.08
CA LEU A 235 -2.63 -24.42 -11.03
C LEU A 235 -1.25 -25.06 -10.82
N TYR A 236 -1.15 -26.39 -10.96
CA TYR A 236 0.13 -27.08 -10.96
C TYR A 236 1.03 -26.59 -12.11
N LEU A 237 0.51 -26.59 -13.34
CA LEU A 237 1.27 -26.12 -14.50
C LEU A 237 1.67 -24.63 -14.39
N LEU A 238 0.81 -23.80 -13.80
CA LEU A 238 1.12 -22.40 -13.53
C LEU A 238 2.25 -22.25 -12.49
N SER A 239 2.20 -23.02 -11.40
CA SER A 239 3.27 -23.07 -10.40
C SER A 239 4.60 -23.47 -11.04
N GLU A 240 4.58 -24.50 -11.89
CA GLU A 240 5.77 -24.95 -12.62
C GLU A 240 6.27 -23.88 -13.59
N ALA A 241 5.38 -23.18 -14.30
CA ALA A 241 5.75 -22.06 -15.16
C ALA A 241 6.44 -20.93 -14.36
N PHE A 242 5.97 -20.61 -13.15
CA PHE A 242 6.64 -19.63 -12.29
C PHE A 242 8.02 -20.07 -11.84
N ASN A 243 8.22 -21.36 -11.55
CA ASN A 243 9.51 -21.92 -11.11
C ASN A 243 10.51 -22.07 -12.27
N ALA A 244 10.01 -22.40 -13.45
CA ALA A 244 10.84 -22.69 -14.62
C ALA A 244 11.46 -21.42 -15.22
N VAL A 245 10.76 -20.30 -15.20
CA VAL A 245 11.19 -19.06 -15.85
C VAL A 245 12.49 -18.50 -15.23
N THR A 246 13.51 -18.32 -16.06
CA THR A 246 14.82 -17.75 -15.69
C THR A 246 15.15 -16.50 -16.51
N VAL A 247 16.19 -15.76 -16.10
CA VAL A 247 16.73 -14.62 -16.87
C VAL A 247 17.94 -15.10 -17.69
N PRO A 248 18.29 -14.43 -18.81
CA PRO A 248 19.44 -14.83 -19.64
C PRO A 248 20.79 -14.94 -18.90
N SER A 249 20.93 -14.25 -17.76
CA SER A 249 22.12 -14.32 -16.91
C SER A 249 22.18 -15.53 -15.97
N ASP A 250 21.11 -16.34 -15.85
CA ASP A 250 21.08 -17.54 -15.02
C ASP A 250 21.87 -18.68 -15.70
N PRO A 251 22.81 -19.36 -15.01
CA PRO A 251 23.58 -20.46 -15.59
C PRO A 251 22.74 -21.62 -16.15
N ARG A 252 21.50 -21.78 -15.67
CA ARG A 252 20.56 -22.81 -16.15
C ARG A 252 19.96 -22.47 -17.51
N TYR A 253 19.98 -21.18 -17.90
CA TYR A 253 19.31 -20.64 -19.08
C TYR A 253 19.68 -21.39 -20.38
N GLU A 254 20.97 -21.64 -20.60
CA GLU A 254 21.44 -22.29 -21.84
C GLU A 254 21.39 -23.82 -21.82
N THR A 255 20.97 -24.43 -20.70
CA THR A 255 21.01 -25.89 -20.57
C THR A 255 19.92 -26.57 -21.41
N LYS A 256 20.27 -27.68 -22.09
CA LYS A 256 19.30 -28.50 -22.84
C LYS A 256 18.16 -29.00 -21.97
N ALA A 257 18.44 -29.32 -20.70
CA ALA A 257 17.45 -29.76 -19.73
C ALA A 257 16.42 -28.67 -19.44
N HIS A 258 16.85 -27.41 -19.24
CA HIS A 258 15.96 -26.29 -19.00
C HIS A 258 15.08 -25.99 -20.23
N ARG A 259 15.67 -25.96 -21.43
CA ARG A 259 14.93 -25.81 -22.69
C ARG A 259 13.86 -26.89 -22.87
N GLY A 260 14.25 -28.16 -22.69
CA GLY A 260 13.32 -29.29 -22.81
C GLY A 260 12.19 -29.21 -21.79
N HIS A 261 12.48 -28.76 -20.55
CA HIS A 261 11.44 -28.56 -19.53
C HIS A 261 10.42 -27.49 -19.93
N LEU A 262 10.86 -26.33 -20.47
CA LEU A 262 9.96 -25.29 -20.97
C LEU A 262 9.10 -25.78 -22.15
N GLU A 263 9.66 -26.57 -23.06
CA GLU A 263 8.93 -27.17 -24.18
C GLU A 263 7.88 -28.19 -23.71
N ILE A 264 8.19 -28.98 -22.68
CA ILE A 264 7.23 -29.90 -22.05
C ILE A 264 6.09 -29.13 -21.39
N LEU A 265 6.38 -28.09 -20.61
CA LEU A 265 5.35 -27.26 -19.97
C LEU A 265 4.43 -26.61 -21.01
N ASP A 266 5.00 -26.04 -22.07
CA ASP A 266 4.24 -25.47 -23.17
C ASP A 266 3.40 -26.52 -23.91
N TRP A 267 3.89 -27.74 -24.09
CA TRP A 267 3.10 -28.85 -24.63
C TRP A 267 1.94 -29.24 -23.71
N LYS A 268 2.17 -29.38 -22.40
CA LYS A 268 1.12 -29.73 -21.44
C LYS A 268 0.01 -28.67 -21.40
N LEU A 269 0.37 -27.39 -21.32
CA LEU A 269 -0.60 -26.29 -21.32
C LEU A 269 -1.45 -26.19 -22.61
N ARG A 270 -0.90 -26.63 -23.75
CA ARG A 270 -1.65 -26.69 -25.01
C ARG A 270 -2.62 -27.86 -25.09
N ASN A 271 -2.40 -28.92 -24.32
CA ASN A 271 -3.18 -30.17 -24.38
C ASN A 271 -4.01 -30.42 -23.12
N LEU A 272 -4.03 -29.50 -22.16
CA LEU A 272 -4.72 -29.61 -20.88
C LEU A 272 -6.20 -30.04 -20.98
N GLU A 273 -6.92 -29.64 -22.04
CA GLU A 273 -8.33 -29.99 -22.24
C GLU A 273 -8.56 -31.27 -23.06
N LYS A 274 -7.50 -31.89 -23.60
CA LYS A 274 -7.59 -33.06 -24.50
C LYS A 274 -7.40 -34.41 -23.81
N GLU A 275 -7.05 -34.44 -22.52
CA GLU A 275 -6.76 -35.66 -21.75
C GLU A 275 -7.78 -35.94 -20.63
N ALA A 276 -9.06 -35.62 -20.81
CA ALA A 276 -10.09 -36.13 -19.88
C ALA A 276 -10.21 -37.67 -20.04
N PRO A 277 -10.08 -38.48 -18.97
CA PRO A 277 -10.11 -39.93 -19.09
C PRO A 277 -11.49 -40.41 -19.57
N ASN A 278 -11.50 -41.21 -20.63
CA ASN A 278 -12.57 -42.16 -20.88
C ASN A 278 -12.67 -43.07 -19.65
N ASN A 279 -13.67 -42.87 -18.79
CA ASN A 279 -14.61 -43.93 -18.38
C ASN A 279 -15.51 -43.48 -17.21
N THR A 280 -16.83 -43.58 -17.48
CA THR A 280 -17.91 -43.94 -16.55
C THR A 280 -18.10 -43.12 -15.27
N SER A 281 -18.97 -42.10 -15.32
CA SER A 281 -20.28 -42.09 -14.63
C SER A 281 -20.93 -40.71 -14.67
N SER A 282 -22.21 -40.68 -15.09
CA SER A 282 -23.17 -39.57 -15.08
C SER A 282 -22.75 -38.24 -15.69
N ALA A 283 -23.35 -37.95 -16.85
CA ALA A 283 -23.51 -36.60 -17.38
C ALA A 283 -24.28 -35.73 -16.37
N ASP A 284 -23.56 -35.12 -15.43
CA ASP A 284 -24.02 -33.96 -14.67
C ASP A 284 -23.31 -32.74 -15.24
N THR A 285 -24.13 -31.75 -15.60
CA THR A 285 -23.77 -30.50 -16.26
C THR A 285 -22.47 -29.88 -15.74
N THR A 286 -21.39 -29.98 -16.52
CA THR A 286 -20.16 -29.20 -16.29
C THR A 286 -20.50 -27.72 -16.30
N HIS A 287 -20.23 -27.04 -15.19
CA HIS A 287 -20.54 -25.62 -14.98
C HIS A 287 -19.80 -24.74 -16.01
N PRO A 288 -20.47 -24.03 -16.94
CA PRO A 288 -19.80 -23.24 -17.99
C PRO A 288 -18.85 -22.15 -17.47
N ALA A 289 -19.09 -21.69 -16.25
CA ALA A 289 -18.24 -20.70 -15.59
C ALA A 289 -16.88 -21.28 -15.17
N PHE A 290 -16.80 -22.58 -14.83
CA PHE A 290 -15.56 -23.23 -14.41
C PHE A 290 -14.62 -23.43 -15.60
N ASP A 291 -15.13 -23.94 -16.71
CA ASP A 291 -14.37 -24.11 -17.96
C ASP A 291 -13.76 -22.77 -18.40
N LEU A 292 -14.52 -21.68 -18.23
CA LEU A 292 -14.03 -20.33 -18.48
C LEU A 292 -12.88 -19.92 -17.55
N VAL A 293 -12.93 -20.23 -16.24
CA VAL A 293 -11.82 -19.90 -15.31
C VAL A 293 -10.57 -20.67 -15.70
N VAL A 294 -10.71 -21.97 -15.94
CA VAL A 294 -9.59 -22.83 -16.35
C VAL A 294 -8.97 -22.29 -17.64
N GLU A 295 -9.78 -21.89 -18.61
CA GLU A 295 -9.31 -21.33 -19.87
C GLU A 295 -8.60 -19.98 -19.70
N LEU A 296 -9.12 -19.07 -18.85
CA LEU A 296 -8.45 -17.80 -18.54
C LEU A 296 -7.06 -18.04 -17.94
N TYR A 297 -6.93 -19.01 -17.03
CA TYR A 297 -5.65 -19.37 -16.44
C TYR A 297 -4.76 -20.10 -17.46
N ARG A 298 -5.29 -20.96 -18.32
CA ARG A 298 -4.54 -21.64 -19.38
C ARG A 298 -3.92 -20.64 -20.36
N LEU A 299 -4.72 -19.73 -20.90
CA LEU A 299 -4.26 -18.69 -21.84
C LEU A 299 -3.26 -17.74 -21.18
N SER A 300 -3.54 -17.26 -19.96
CA SER A 300 -2.59 -16.37 -19.27
C SER A 300 -1.28 -17.06 -18.92
N THR A 301 -1.30 -18.35 -18.55
CA THR A 301 -0.09 -19.13 -18.30
C THR A 301 0.72 -19.34 -19.58
N LEU A 302 0.07 -19.64 -20.71
CA LEU A 302 0.74 -19.77 -22.01
C LEU A 302 1.41 -18.47 -22.44
N ILE A 303 0.68 -17.36 -22.37
CA ILE A 303 1.20 -16.03 -22.71
C ILE A 303 2.37 -15.65 -21.81
N TYR A 304 2.19 -15.81 -20.49
CA TYR A 304 3.24 -15.54 -19.51
C TYR A 304 4.48 -16.40 -19.75
N LEU A 305 4.34 -17.72 -19.89
CA LEU A 305 5.46 -18.65 -20.11
C LEU A 305 6.26 -18.27 -21.36
N ARG A 306 5.57 -17.95 -22.46
CA ARG A 306 6.19 -17.53 -23.72
C ARG A 306 6.98 -16.23 -23.55
N ARG A 307 6.36 -15.19 -22.98
CA ARG A 307 7.01 -13.89 -22.71
C ARG A 307 8.20 -14.04 -21.76
N ALA A 308 8.04 -14.85 -20.73
CA ALA A 308 9.01 -14.99 -19.65
C ALA A 308 10.15 -15.96 -19.99
N SER A 309 10.01 -16.80 -21.02
CA SER A 309 11.08 -17.70 -21.52
C SER A 309 12.29 -17.00 -22.16
N ALA A 310 12.29 -15.67 -22.20
CA ALA A 310 13.39 -14.84 -22.71
C ALA A 310 13.88 -15.19 -24.12
N GLY A 311 12.98 -15.70 -24.99
CA GLY A 311 13.30 -16.04 -26.37
C GLY A 311 13.63 -17.53 -26.60
N ILE A 312 13.63 -18.37 -25.55
CA ILE A 312 13.73 -19.83 -25.72
C ILE A 312 12.50 -20.36 -26.47
N LEU A 313 11.30 -19.92 -26.08
CA LEU A 313 10.07 -20.25 -26.77
C LEU A 313 9.68 -19.09 -27.71
N PRO A 314 9.46 -19.34 -29.01
CA PRO A 314 9.16 -18.27 -29.96
C PRO A 314 7.77 -17.66 -29.73
N LEU A 315 7.63 -16.36 -30.00
CA LEU A 315 6.36 -15.64 -30.07
C LEU A 315 5.79 -15.78 -31.50
N ASP A 316 5.25 -16.96 -31.80
CA ASP A 316 4.76 -17.33 -33.13
C ASP A 316 3.29 -16.94 -33.36
N THR A 317 2.71 -17.37 -34.47
CA THR A 317 1.30 -17.10 -34.81
C THR A 317 0.32 -17.65 -33.77
N LYS A 318 0.69 -18.70 -33.01
CA LYS A 318 -0.16 -19.24 -31.94
C LYS A 318 -0.20 -18.29 -30.75
N PHE A 319 0.92 -17.65 -30.42
CA PHE A 319 0.96 -16.62 -29.39
C PHE A 319 -0.03 -15.49 -29.69
N ALA A 320 0.00 -14.93 -30.92
CA ALA A 320 -0.95 -13.90 -31.34
C ALA A 320 -2.42 -14.40 -31.29
N THR A 321 -2.65 -15.66 -31.65
CA THR A 321 -3.98 -16.28 -31.56
C THR A 321 -4.48 -16.35 -30.11
N TRP A 322 -3.64 -16.77 -29.16
CA TRP A 322 -3.99 -16.83 -27.74
C TRP A 322 -4.27 -15.45 -27.14
N VAL A 323 -3.48 -14.44 -27.52
CA VAL A 323 -3.74 -13.05 -27.11
C VAL A 323 -5.10 -12.58 -27.64
N GLY A 324 -5.42 -12.85 -28.91
CA GLY A 324 -6.74 -12.55 -29.48
C GLY A 324 -7.88 -13.22 -28.73
N GLN A 325 -7.77 -14.53 -28.47
CA GLN A 325 -8.74 -15.29 -27.68
C GLN A 325 -8.91 -14.73 -26.26
N ALA A 326 -7.82 -14.34 -25.60
CA ALA A 326 -7.88 -13.74 -24.28
C ALA A 326 -8.73 -12.46 -24.26
N PHE A 327 -8.54 -11.56 -25.23
CA PHE A 327 -9.35 -10.33 -25.33
C PHE A 327 -10.83 -10.61 -25.63
N GLU A 328 -11.15 -11.59 -26.48
CA GLU A 328 -12.53 -12.01 -26.73
C GLU A 328 -13.22 -12.54 -25.47
N LEU A 329 -12.50 -13.32 -24.65
CA LEU A 329 -13.03 -13.80 -23.38
C LEU A 329 -13.23 -12.65 -22.39
N VAL A 330 -12.25 -11.77 -22.24
CA VAL A 330 -12.32 -10.62 -21.33
C VAL A 330 -13.47 -9.68 -21.68
N GLU A 331 -13.69 -9.40 -22.97
CA GLU A 331 -14.78 -8.56 -23.44
C GLU A 331 -16.15 -9.10 -22.97
N ARG A 332 -16.34 -10.43 -23.01
CA ARG A 332 -17.58 -11.11 -22.60
C ARG A 332 -17.75 -11.25 -21.08
N LEU A 333 -16.68 -11.14 -20.29
CA LEU A 333 -16.73 -11.34 -18.84
C LEU A 333 -17.48 -10.21 -18.13
N PRO A 334 -18.55 -10.47 -17.35
CA PRO A 334 -19.27 -9.41 -16.63
C PRO A 334 -18.45 -8.76 -15.50
N ALA A 335 -17.49 -9.49 -14.95
CA ALA A 335 -16.49 -9.05 -13.98
C ALA A 335 -15.36 -10.08 -13.95
N CYS A 336 -14.13 -9.66 -13.63
CA CYS A 336 -12.96 -10.53 -13.51
C CYS A 336 -12.38 -10.45 -12.09
N GLN A 337 -12.67 -11.45 -11.26
CA GLN A 337 -12.18 -11.53 -9.88
C GLN A 337 -10.77 -12.11 -9.75
N TRP A 338 -10.10 -12.41 -10.87
CA TRP A 338 -8.80 -13.08 -10.91
C TRP A 338 -7.71 -12.11 -11.38
N PRO A 339 -6.90 -11.56 -10.45
CA PRO A 339 -5.88 -10.56 -10.76
C PRO A 339 -4.85 -11.01 -11.78
N PHE A 340 -4.41 -12.26 -11.71
CA PHE A 340 -3.31 -12.77 -12.54
C PHE A 340 -3.66 -12.81 -14.04
N PRO A 341 -4.75 -13.48 -14.49
CA PRO A 341 -5.12 -13.44 -15.90
C PRO A 341 -5.32 -12.01 -16.42
N LEU A 342 -5.99 -11.16 -15.63
CA LEU A 342 -6.24 -9.77 -16.01
C LEU A 342 -4.94 -8.99 -16.19
N LEU A 343 -3.96 -9.16 -15.29
CA LEU A 343 -2.63 -8.56 -15.37
C LEU A 343 -1.94 -8.97 -16.67
N ILE A 344 -1.84 -10.28 -16.93
CA ILE A 344 -1.13 -10.80 -18.10
C ILE A 344 -1.78 -10.32 -19.40
N PHE A 345 -3.11 -10.40 -19.52
CA PHE A 345 -3.81 -9.93 -20.71
C PHE A 345 -3.68 -8.41 -20.90
N GLY A 346 -3.79 -7.64 -19.82
CA GLY A 346 -3.60 -6.19 -19.86
C GLY A 346 -2.19 -5.80 -20.31
N CYS A 347 -1.15 -6.52 -19.89
CA CYS A 347 0.21 -6.31 -20.35
C CYS A 347 0.36 -6.52 -21.88
N GLU A 348 -0.50 -7.32 -22.51
CA GLU A 348 -0.47 -7.61 -23.96
C GLU A 348 -1.33 -6.65 -24.80
N ALA A 349 -1.96 -5.64 -24.19
CA ALA A 349 -2.75 -4.65 -24.95
C ALA A 349 -1.81 -3.73 -25.76
N GLU A 350 -1.91 -3.78 -27.09
CA GLU A 350 -1.12 -2.98 -28.02
C GLU A 350 -1.94 -1.91 -28.76
N SER A 351 -3.26 -2.10 -28.85
CA SER A 351 -4.19 -1.15 -29.48
C SER A 351 -5.11 -0.47 -28.47
N ASP A 352 -5.61 0.71 -28.82
CA ASP A 352 -6.61 1.43 -28.01
C ASP A 352 -7.86 0.58 -27.75
N ARG A 353 -8.30 -0.22 -28.73
CA ARG A 353 -9.43 -1.15 -28.56
C ARG A 353 -9.16 -2.17 -27.46
N GLN A 354 -7.98 -2.78 -27.44
CA GLN A 354 -7.59 -3.75 -26.42
C GLN A 354 -7.47 -3.09 -25.04
N ARG A 355 -6.88 -1.89 -24.97
CA ARG A 355 -6.79 -1.11 -23.72
C ARG A 355 -8.19 -0.79 -23.18
N MET A 356 -9.13 -0.40 -24.04
CA MET A 356 -10.53 -0.16 -23.68
C MET A 356 -11.23 -1.40 -23.12
N ILE A 357 -11.04 -2.58 -23.72
CA ILE A 357 -11.61 -3.84 -23.22
C ILE A 357 -11.15 -4.12 -21.78
N ILE A 358 -9.86 -3.90 -21.49
CA ILE A 358 -9.28 -4.12 -20.16
C ILE A 358 -9.80 -3.10 -19.15
N LEU A 359 -9.85 -1.82 -19.51
CA LEU A 359 -10.39 -0.78 -18.64
C LEU A 359 -11.88 -0.99 -18.34
N ASP A 360 -12.67 -1.41 -19.33
CA ASP A 360 -14.09 -1.69 -19.17
C ASP A 360 -14.35 -2.87 -18.21
N VAL A 361 -13.65 -4.00 -18.36
CA VAL A 361 -13.82 -5.13 -17.43
C VAL A 361 -13.38 -4.74 -16.01
N MET A 362 -12.34 -3.91 -15.86
CA MET A 362 -11.91 -3.40 -14.56
C MET A 362 -12.96 -2.49 -13.93
N GLU A 363 -13.59 -1.61 -14.72
CA GLU A 363 -14.66 -0.73 -14.27
C GLU A 363 -15.89 -1.54 -13.82
N ARG A 364 -16.33 -2.50 -14.65
CA ARG A 364 -17.44 -3.41 -14.32
C ARG A 364 -17.16 -4.20 -13.06
N THR A 365 -15.92 -4.62 -12.85
CA THR A 365 -15.53 -5.37 -11.65
C THR A 365 -15.47 -4.48 -10.41
N THR A 366 -14.97 -3.25 -10.54
CA THR A 366 -14.89 -2.29 -9.42
C THR A 366 -16.28 -1.83 -8.96
N LYS A 367 -17.25 -1.73 -9.88
CA LYS A 367 -18.66 -1.44 -9.55
C LYS A 367 -19.28 -2.50 -8.65
N LYS A 368 -18.80 -3.75 -8.69
CA LYS A 368 -19.18 -4.79 -7.73
C LYS A 368 -18.33 -4.59 -6.47
N LEU A 369 -18.94 -4.02 -5.42
CA LEU A 369 -18.35 -3.70 -4.11
C LEU A 369 -17.54 -4.84 -3.45
N GLN A 370 -17.72 -6.08 -3.93
CA GLN A 370 -17.05 -7.30 -3.49
C GLN A 370 -15.58 -7.39 -3.97
N TYR A 371 -15.19 -6.69 -5.05
CA TYR A 371 -13.86 -6.87 -5.69
C TYR A 371 -12.99 -5.60 -5.63
N ARG A 372 -12.72 -5.12 -4.41
CA ARG A 372 -12.04 -3.82 -4.16
C ARG A 372 -10.55 -3.75 -4.59
N ASN A 373 -9.89 -4.87 -4.88
CA ASN A 373 -8.42 -4.92 -5.05
C ASN A 373 -7.92 -4.81 -6.52
N ILE A 374 -8.78 -4.47 -7.48
CA ILE A 374 -8.34 -4.34 -8.88
C ILE A 374 -7.58 -3.02 -9.12
N ALA A 375 -7.69 -2.04 -8.22
CA ALA A 375 -6.97 -0.77 -8.32
C ALA A 375 -5.43 -0.96 -8.43
N THR A 376 -4.88 -1.95 -7.73
CA THR A 376 -3.44 -2.27 -7.81
C THR A 376 -3.07 -2.83 -9.18
N VAL A 377 -3.85 -3.80 -9.68
CA VAL A 377 -3.65 -4.41 -11.00
C VAL A 377 -3.77 -3.37 -12.12
N LYS A 378 -4.75 -2.46 -12.00
CA LYS A 378 -4.94 -1.34 -12.94
C LYS A 378 -3.68 -0.46 -13.03
N ARG A 379 -3.15 -0.01 -11.89
CA ARG A 379 -1.94 0.83 -11.85
C ARG A 379 -0.72 0.14 -12.48
N VAL A 380 -0.54 -1.15 -12.21
CA VAL A 380 0.56 -1.93 -12.80
C VAL A 380 0.40 -1.99 -14.33
N ILE A 381 -0.80 -2.27 -14.83
CA ILE A 381 -1.09 -2.33 -16.27
C ILE A 381 -0.87 -0.97 -16.94
N GLU A 382 -1.40 0.11 -16.36
CA GLU A 382 -1.22 1.47 -16.88
C GLU A 382 0.28 1.83 -16.93
N THR A 383 1.05 1.46 -15.91
CA THR A 383 2.50 1.66 -15.90
C THR A 383 3.19 0.85 -17.00
N VAL A 384 2.77 -0.39 -17.24
CA VAL A 384 3.27 -1.19 -18.37
C VAL A 384 2.98 -0.52 -19.71
N TRP A 385 1.79 0.06 -19.89
CA TRP A 385 1.43 0.79 -21.12
C TRP A 385 2.28 2.04 -21.29
N VAL A 386 2.41 2.86 -20.26
CA VAL A 386 3.28 4.05 -20.26
C VAL A 386 4.72 3.66 -20.62
N GLN A 387 5.26 2.61 -20.01
CA GLN A 387 6.61 2.14 -20.31
C GLN A 387 6.75 1.58 -21.74
N LYS A 388 5.71 0.95 -22.29
CA LYS A 388 5.70 0.52 -23.69
C LYS A 388 5.62 1.69 -24.67
N ASP A 389 4.90 2.76 -24.31
CA ASP A 389 4.69 3.92 -25.17
C ASP A 389 5.90 4.89 -25.15
N LEU A 390 6.62 4.98 -24.03
CA LEU A 390 7.76 5.90 -23.83
C LEU A 390 9.14 5.31 -24.17
N TYR A 391 9.34 4.00 -23.99
CA TYR A 391 10.67 3.37 -24.12
C TYR A 391 10.70 2.29 -25.22
N THR A 392 11.75 2.33 -26.04
CA THR A 392 12.03 1.36 -27.10
C THR A 392 13.11 0.33 -26.72
N GLU A 393 13.67 0.38 -25.51
CA GLU A 393 14.71 -0.55 -25.08
C GLU A 393 14.17 -1.93 -24.68
N ASP A 394 14.90 -2.96 -25.10
CA ASP A 394 14.54 -4.38 -25.02
C ASP A 394 14.85 -4.96 -23.62
N MET A 395 14.21 -4.41 -22.58
CA MET A 395 14.30 -5.01 -21.24
C MET A 395 13.58 -6.37 -21.22
N ASN A 396 14.28 -7.38 -20.71
CA ASN A 396 13.72 -8.71 -20.49
C ASN A 396 12.39 -8.63 -19.71
N TYR A 397 11.36 -9.35 -20.18
CA TYR A 397 9.99 -9.30 -19.64
C TYR A 397 9.92 -9.52 -18.12
N VAL A 398 10.67 -10.49 -17.58
CA VAL A 398 10.70 -10.80 -16.14
C VAL A 398 11.28 -9.62 -15.35
N ARG A 399 12.37 -9.03 -15.86
CA ARG A 399 12.98 -7.85 -15.24
C ARG A 399 12.06 -6.64 -15.31
N LYS A 400 11.38 -6.43 -16.44
CA LYS A 400 10.41 -5.33 -16.64
C LYS A 400 9.25 -5.46 -15.66
N LEU A 401 8.63 -6.64 -15.55
CA LEU A 401 7.59 -6.88 -14.55
C LEU A 401 8.11 -6.64 -13.14
N GLY A 402 9.33 -7.09 -12.83
CA GLY A 402 9.86 -6.94 -11.49
C GLY A 402 10.15 -5.50 -11.09
N VAL A 403 10.71 -4.69 -11.99
CA VAL A 403 10.89 -3.25 -11.77
C VAL A 403 9.54 -2.56 -11.59
N ILE A 404 8.58 -2.79 -12.49
CA ILE A 404 7.27 -2.11 -12.45
C ILE A 404 6.50 -2.48 -11.19
N LEU A 405 6.43 -3.77 -10.86
CA LEU A 405 5.75 -4.22 -9.65
C LEU A 405 6.38 -3.56 -8.43
N SER A 406 7.70 -3.56 -8.30
CA SER A 406 8.40 -2.97 -7.16
C SER A 406 8.31 -1.43 -7.12
N SER A 407 8.28 -0.75 -8.28
CA SER A 407 8.23 0.72 -8.38
C SER A 407 6.83 1.30 -8.21
N THR A 408 5.78 0.50 -8.43
CA THR A 408 4.38 0.94 -8.21
C THR A 408 4.05 1.25 -6.74
N HIS A 409 4.99 1.01 -5.82
CA HIS A 409 4.99 1.56 -4.46
C HIS A 409 5.24 3.09 -4.43
N ASN A 410 6.06 3.61 -5.35
CA ASN A 410 6.55 4.99 -5.35
C ASN A 410 5.89 5.89 -6.40
N SER A 411 5.23 5.32 -7.43
CA SER A 411 4.72 6.09 -8.56
C SER A 411 3.31 6.65 -8.33
N GLY A 412 3.21 7.70 -7.51
CA GLY A 412 2.26 8.78 -7.78
C GLY A 412 2.99 9.82 -8.63
N VAL A 413 2.65 9.96 -9.91
CA VAL A 413 3.10 11.12 -10.70
C VAL A 413 2.68 12.36 -9.90
N SER A 414 3.66 13.13 -9.42
CA SER A 414 3.42 14.20 -8.45
C SER A 414 3.63 15.55 -9.14
N ASN A 415 2.56 16.18 -9.60
CA ASN A 415 2.58 17.61 -9.90
C ASN A 415 2.64 18.36 -8.57
N LEU A 416 3.83 18.85 -8.20
CA LEU A 416 4.10 19.34 -6.85
C LEU A 416 4.41 20.84 -6.85
N VAL A 417 3.66 21.61 -6.08
CA VAL A 417 3.95 23.03 -5.83
C VAL A 417 4.57 23.17 -4.44
N SER A 418 5.79 23.69 -4.37
CA SER A 418 6.52 23.99 -3.13
C SER A 418 6.72 25.50 -3.00
N LEU A 419 6.25 26.13 -1.91
CA LEU A 419 6.14 27.59 -1.83
C LEU A 419 7.17 28.23 -0.87
N ASN A 420 8.19 28.86 -1.49
CA ASN A 420 9.08 29.96 -1.05
C ASN A 420 10.20 29.74 -0.01
N PHE A 421 11.31 30.49 -0.17
CA PHE A 421 12.64 29.93 -0.48
C PHE A 421 13.81 30.26 0.48
N LYS A 422 13.65 30.99 1.59
CA LYS A 422 14.81 31.21 2.50
C LYS A 422 15.29 29.88 3.14
N ASN A 423 14.35 28.97 3.42
CA ASN A 423 14.62 27.66 4.04
C ASN A 423 14.31 26.47 3.11
N LEU A 424 13.90 26.75 1.85
CA LEU A 424 13.14 25.80 1.01
C LEU A 424 13.78 25.43 -0.33
N PHE A 425 15.03 25.86 -0.57
CA PHE A 425 15.79 25.33 -1.70
C PHE A 425 15.90 23.81 -1.64
N GLU A 426 15.86 23.26 -0.43
CA GLU A 426 16.01 21.85 -0.19
C GLU A 426 14.87 20.99 -0.71
N PHE A 427 13.61 21.36 -0.42
CA PHE A 427 12.48 20.62 -0.99
C PHE A 427 12.52 20.65 -2.51
N VAL A 428 12.87 21.79 -3.11
CA VAL A 428 13.04 21.88 -4.56
C VAL A 428 14.16 20.93 -5.02
N ARG A 429 15.30 20.91 -4.34
CA ARG A 429 16.41 20.01 -4.64
C ARG A 429 16.02 18.53 -4.56
N GLN A 430 15.33 18.10 -3.51
CA GLN A 430 14.97 16.68 -3.36
C GLN A 430 13.83 16.30 -4.32
N LEU A 431 12.80 17.13 -4.46
CA LEU A 431 11.62 16.81 -5.26
C LEU A 431 11.89 16.87 -6.77
N SER A 432 12.73 17.80 -7.22
CA SER A 432 13.10 17.89 -8.64
C SER A 432 14.15 16.87 -9.07
N ALA A 433 14.71 16.08 -8.14
CA ALA A 433 15.61 14.99 -8.48
C ALA A 433 14.89 13.89 -9.27
N ASP A 434 13.58 13.71 -9.05
CA ASP A 434 12.73 12.90 -9.92
C ASP A 434 12.22 13.76 -11.08
N SER A 435 12.64 13.42 -12.30
CA SER A 435 12.23 14.12 -13.52
C SER A 435 10.73 13.99 -13.83
N ASN A 436 10.02 13.05 -13.20
CA ASN A 436 8.57 12.92 -13.32
C ASN A 436 7.81 13.98 -12.50
N ASN A 437 8.48 14.63 -11.55
CA ASN A 437 7.87 15.69 -10.77
C ASN A 437 7.98 17.01 -11.50
N THR A 438 6.86 17.73 -11.62
CA THR A 438 6.90 19.16 -11.99
C THR A 438 6.91 19.97 -10.70
N VAL A 439 8.02 20.67 -10.42
CA VAL A 439 8.23 21.43 -9.19
C VAL A 439 8.08 22.93 -9.46
N ILE A 440 7.11 23.57 -8.80
CA ILE A 440 6.86 25.01 -8.99
C ILE A 440 7.16 25.77 -7.70
N GLY A 441 8.16 26.64 -7.75
CA GLY A 441 8.58 27.53 -6.67
C GLY A 441 7.93 28.91 -6.76
N PHE A 442 7.12 29.28 -5.77
CA PHE A 442 6.68 30.68 -5.61
C PHE A 442 7.74 31.46 -4.87
N VAL A 443 8.26 32.55 -5.42
CA VAL A 443 9.45 33.24 -4.93
C VAL A 443 9.34 34.76 -4.94
N ARG A 444 9.96 35.43 -3.96
CA ARG A 444 9.99 36.91 -3.92
C ARG A 444 10.93 37.51 -4.97
N ASN A 445 12.10 36.92 -5.16
CA ASN A 445 13.11 37.35 -6.13
C ASN A 445 13.35 36.22 -7.14
N LYS A 446 12.65 36.25 -8.27
CA LYS A 446 12.71 35.21 -9.29
C LYS A 446 14.11 35.08 -9.91
N LYS A 447 14.71 36.20 -10.31
CA LYS A 447 16.03 36.22 -10.96
C LYS A 447 17.11 35.57 -10.10
N ALA A 448 17.25 36.00 -8.85
CA ALA A 448 18.25 35.43 -7.94
C ALA A 448 18.00 33.93 -7.67
N THR A 449 16.73 33.53 -7.63
CA THR A 449 16.34 32.13 -7.46
C THR A 449 16.75 31.29 -8.67
N GLU A 450 16.44 31.75 -9.89
CA GLU A 450 16.79 31.06 -11.13
C GLU A 450 18.30 30.94 -11.32
N GLU A 451 19.06 32.00 -11.00
CA GLU A 451 20.53 31.96 -10.99
C GLU A 451 21.07 30.93 -9.99
N LYS A 452 20.44 30.79 -8.81
CA LYS A 452 20.82 29.77 -7.83
C LYS A 452 20.49 28.35 -8.33
N ILE A 453 19.30 28.14 -8.89
CA ILE A 453 18.90 26.86 -9.48
C ILE A 453 19.87 26.46 -10.60
N GLN A 454 20.24 27.39 -11.47
CA GLN A 454 21.14 27.11 -12.58
C GLN A 454 22.56 26.75 -12.12
N ARG A 455 23.02 27.36 -11.02
CA ARG A 455 24.33 27.09 -10.43
C ARG A 455 24.40 25.77 -9.67
N GLU A 456 23.39 25.49 -8.84
CA GLU A 456 23.42 24.38 -7.88
C GLU A 456 22.66 23.14 -8.36
N LEU A 457 21.70 23.28 -9.27
CA LEU A 457 20.87 22.20 -9.81
C LEU A 457 20.85 22.20 -11.36
N PRO A 458 22.01 22.17 -12.03
CA PRO A 458 22.09 22.30 -13.48
C PRO A 458 21.35 21.17 -14.19
N GLY A 459 20.68 21.50 -15.30
CA GLY A 459 20.00 20.53 -16.17
C GLY A 459 18.60 20.09 -15.73
N ARG A 460 18.08 20.58 -14.60
CA ARG A 460 16.71 20.26 -14.14
C ARG A 460 15.67 21.12 -14.84
N SER A 461 15.10 20.59 -15.93
CA SER A 461 14.06 21.26 -16.73
C SER A 461 12.66 21.23 -16.09
N ASN A 462 12.47 20.40 -15.07
CA ASN A 462 11.23 20.18 -14.36
C ASN A 462 11.00 21.16 -13.19
N ILE A 463 11.81 22.22 -13.08
CA ILE A 463 11.67 23.28 -12.08
C ILE A 463 11.12 24.54 -12.76
N HIS A 464 10.07 25.10 -12.18
CA HIS A 464 9.48 26.37 -12.61
C HIS A 464 9.46 27.36 -11.44
N THR A 465 9.54 28.65 -11.74
CA THR A 465 9.45 29.71 -10.73
C THR A 465 8.39 30.74 -11.07
N VAL A 466 7.60 31.12 -10.07
CA VAL A 466 6.56 32.16 -10.16
C VAL A 466 6.90 33.24 -9.14
N GLN A 467 6.96 34.50 -9.57
CA GLN A 467 7.27 35.60 -8.66
C GLN A 467 6.03 36.08 -7.91
N GLY A 468 6.16 36.35 -6.61
CA GLY A 468 5.16 37.06 -5.82
C GLY A 468 5.33 36.92 -4.31
N GLU A 469 4.36 37.48 -3.59
CA GLU A 469 4.35 37.57 -2.14
C GLU A 469 3.04 36.98 -1.56
N ILE A 470 3.15 36.06 -0.59
CA ILE A 470 2.02 35.27 -0.09
C ILE A 470 0.94 36.13 0.61
N GLN A 471 1.34 37.28 1.16
CA GLN A 471 0.44 38.22 1.81
C GLN A 471 -0.32 39.14 0.84
N LYS A 472 -0.03 39.08 -0.45
CA LYS A 472 -0.73 39.81 -1.51
C LYS A 472 -1.68 38.86 -2.24
N LEU A 473 -2.98 39.04 -2.04
CA LEU A 473 -4.00 38.18 -2.65
C LEU A 473 -3.88 38.07 -4.18
N GLU A 474 -3.55 39.17 -4.86
CA GLU A 474 -3.42 39.19 -6.31
C GLU A 474 -2.24 38.34 -6.80
N ASP A 475 -1.12 38.35 -6.07
CA ASP A 475 0.03 37.49 -6.37
C ASP A 475 -0.32 36.01 -6.19
N VAL A 476 -1.14 35.67 -5.18
CA VAL A 476 -1.63 34.29 -4.97
C VAL A 476 -2.59 33.85 -6.08
N LYS A 477 -3.46 34.73 -6.57
CA LYS A 477 -4.30 34.44 -7.75
C LYS A 477 -3.44 34.20 -8.99
N ASN A 478 -2.44 35.06 -9.21
CA ASN A 478 -1.51 34.91 -10.32
C ASN A 478 -0.73 33.59 -10.23
N LEU A 479 -0.29 33.23 -9.02
CA LEU A 479 0.34 31.93 -8.75
C LEU A 479 -0.56 30.77 -9.20
N VAL A 480 -1.81 30.71 -8.75
CA VAL A 480 -2.73 29.61 -9.10
C VAL A 480 -2.97 29.57 -10.62
N LYS A 481 -3.07 30.73 -11.28
CA LYS A 481 -3.21 30.82 -12.74
C LYS A 481 -1.98 30.25 -13.48
N GLU A 482 -0.77 30.63 -13.07
CA GLU A 482 0.45 30.13 -13.68
C GLU A 482 0.66 28.64 -13.40
N VAL A 483 0.36 28.16 -12.18
CA VAL A 483 0.38 26.73 -11.85
C VAL A 483 -0.57 25.97 -12.79
N ALA A 484 -1.81 26.42 -12.95
CA ALA A 484 -2.76 25.79 -13.85
C ALA A 484 -2.26 25.70 -15.31
N LYS A 485 -1.54 26.72 -15.77
CA LYS A 485 -0.92 26.74 -17.10
C LYS A 485 0.23 25.74 -17.22
N ILE A 486 1.09 25.67 -16.20
CA ILE A 486 2.26 24.79 -16.18
C ILE A 486 1.84 23.31 -16.09
N THR A 487 0.85 22.99 -15.26
CA THR A 487 0.47 21.61 -14.94
C THR A 487 -0.71 21.07 -15.76
N GLY A 488 -1.22 21.85 -16.72
CA GLY A 488 -2.44 21.48 -17.47
C GLY A 488 -3.72 21.49 -16.63
N GLY A 489 -3.72 22.23 -15.51
CA GLY A 489 -4.91 22.47 -14.70
C GLY A 489 -5.18 21.45 -13.60
N SER A 490 -4.19 20.63 -13.23
CA SER A 490 -4.25 19.69 -12.09
C SER A 490 -3.10 19.94 -11.12
N LEU A 491 -3.28 19.62 -9.84
CA LEU A 491 -2.22 19.75 -8.84
C LEU A 491 -2.33 18.65 -7.78
N ASP A 492 -1.23 17.97 -7.48
CA ASP A 492 -1.22 16.85 -6.52
C ASP A 492 -0.88 17.29 -5.11
N TYR A 493 0.09 18.20 -4.98
CA TYR A 493 0.64 18.63 -3.69
C TYR A 493 0.75 20.14 -3.59
N ILE A 494 0.40 20.67 -2.41
CA ILE A 494 0.82 21.99 -1.96
C ILE A 494 1.67 21.81 -0.71
N ILE A 495 2.90 22.33 -0.72
CA ILE A 495 3.72 22.51 0.48
C ILE A 495 3.75 24.00 0.81
N ALA A 496 2.86 24.41 1.71
CA ALA A 496 2.70 25.78 2.20
C ALA A 496 3.71 26.07 3.31
N ASN A 497 4.87 26.58 2.91
CA ASN A 497 5.97 26.86 3.82
C ASN A 497 6.15 28.34 4.16
N ALA A 498 5.69 29.25 3.30
CA ALA A 498 5.94 30.68 3.44
C ALA A 498 5.67 31.17 4.87
N ALA A 499 6.71 31.77 5.46
CA ALA A 499 6.67 32.27 6.83
C ALA A 499 7.58 33.48 7.03
N LEU A 500 7.18 34.34 7.95
CA LEU A 500 7.97 35.39 8.57
C LEU A 500 8.16 35.02 10.05
N GLN A 501 9.41 35.01 10.49
CA GLN A 501 9.79 35.11 11.90
C GLN A 501 10.56 36.43 12.01
N SER A 502 10.05 37.36 12.80
CA SER A 502 10.63 38.70 12.94
C SER A 502 11.86 38.68 13.83
N GLU A 503 12.94 39.31 13.40
CA GLU A 503 14.19 39.41 14.19
C GLU A 503 13.99 40.19 15.48
N TRP A 504 13.00 41.10 15.53
CA TRP A 504 12.68 41.86 16.73
C TRP A 504 11.98 41.01 17.80
N SER A 505 11.02 40.17 17.40
CA SER A 505 10.22 39.38 18.34
C SER A 505 10.73 37.95 18.58
N ALA A 506 11.61 37.43 17.70
CA ALA A 506 12.03 36.02 17.69
C ALA A 506 12.55 35.48 19.03
N HIS A 507 13.27 36.29 19.80
CA HIS A 507 14.01 35.86 20.99
C HIS A 507 13.56 36.55 22.29
N ASN A 508 12.47 37.32 22.23
CA ASN A 508 11.99 38.10 23.36
C ASN A 508 10.68 37.51 23.94
N PRO A 509 10.54 37.41 25.27
CA PRO A 509 9.30 36.99 25.90
C PRO A 509 8.13 37.93 25.61
N ILE A 510 6.91 37.40 25.53
CA ILE A 510 5.70 38.20 25.23
C ILE A 510 5.49 39.39 26.19
N GLY A 511 5.87 39.24 27.46
CA GLY A 511 5.78 40.33 28.45
C GLY A 511 6.72 41.50 28.14
N VAL A 512 7.94 41.22 27.67
CA VAL A 512 8.93 42.22 27.24
C VAL A 512 8.45 42.91 25.97
N LEU A 513 7.94 42.14 25.01
CA LEU A 513 7.36 42.70 23.78
C LEU A 513 6.16 43.61 24.07
N GLY A 514 5.41 43.34 25.14
CA GLY A 514 4.29 44.16 25.59
C GLY A 514 4.66 45.55 26.09
N GLU A 515 5.95 45.84 26.30
CA GLU A 515 6.45 47.19 26.63
C GLU A 515 6.41 48.13 25.41
N GLU A 516 6.40 47.59 24.18
CA GLU A 516 6.20 48.31 22.91
C GLU A 516 4.88 47.86 22.23
N PRO A 517 3.70 48.21 22.78
CA PRO A 517 2.43 47.61 22.37
C PRO A 517 2.06 47.85 20.90
N GLU A 518 2.34 49.04 20.35
CA GLU A 518 2.06 49.34 18.94
C GLU A 518 2.92 48.49 18.00
N ARG A 519 4.21 48.32 18.33
CA ARG A 519 5.13 47.49 17.54
C ARG A 519 4.78 46.01 17.64
N LEU A 520 4.34 45.57 18.82
CA LEU A 520 3.82 44.21 19.02
C LEU A 520 2.59 43.96 18.15
N GLU A 521 1.65 44.91 18.09
CA GLU A 521 0.47 44.82 17.24
C GLU A 521 0.86 44.71 15.76
N GLU A 522 1.77 45.57 15.28
CA GLU A 522 2.27 45.54 13.90
C GLU A 522 2.91 44.19 13.55
N ASP A 523 3.78 43.66 14.42
CA ASP A 523 4.48 42.37 14.22
C ASP A 523 3.51 41.18 14.24
N MET A 524 2.50 41.22 15.13
CA MET A 524 1.43 40.22 15.17
C MET A 524 0.59 40.24 13.90
N LEU A 525 0.17 41.43 13.44
CA LEU A 525 -0.61 41.57 12.21
C LEU A 525 0.17 41.12 10.99
N GLU A 526 1.45 41.48 10.88
CA GLU A 526 2.30 41.06 9.77
C GLU A 526 2.53 39.54 9.77
N SER A 527 2.89 38.97 10.93
CA SER A 527 3.07 37.53 11.10
C SER A 527 1.79 36.76 10.75
N PHE A 528 0.62 37.22 11.21
CA PHE A 528 -0.66 36.60 10.90
C PHE A 528 -1.00 36.69 9.41
N LYS A 529 -0.73 37.85 8.78
CA LYS A 529 -1.01 38.06 7.36
C LYS A 529 -0.19 37.13 6.47
N ILE A 530 1.10 36.94 6.79
CA ILE A 530 2.01 36.10 6.01
C ILE A 530 1.82 34.61 6.34
N ASN A 531 1.90 34.25 7.62
CA ASN A 531 1.98 32.85 8.05
C ASN A 531 0.61 32.15 8.02
N THR A 532 -0.48 32.91 8.15
CA THR A 532 -1.84 32.36 8.26
C THR A 532 -2.71 32.75 7.08
N LEU A 533 -3.03 34.05 6.91
CA LEU A 533 -4.01 34.50 5.91
C LEU A 533 -3.57 34.20 4.47
N GLY A 534 -2.29 34.44 4.16
CA GLY A 534 -1.74 34.12 2.85
C GLY A 534 -1.92 32.64 2.47
N ASN A 535 -1.69 31.72 3.41
CA ASN A 535 -1.90 30.29 3.21
C ASN A 535 -3.40 29.93 3.09
N ILE A 536 -4.28 30.58 3.86
CA ILE A 536 -5.74 30.40 3.71
C ILE A 536 -6.20 30.83 2.30
N HIS A 537 -5.70 31.95 1.78
CA HIS A 537 -6.02 32.39 0.42
C HIS A 537 -5.51 31.39 -0.63
N LEU A 538 -4.28 30.93 -0.48
CA LEU A 538 -3.69 29.91 -1.33
C LEU A 538 -4.54 28.63 -1.36
N PHE A 539 -4.89 28.09 -0.19
CA PHE A 539 -5.69 26.87 -0.10
C PHE A 539 -7.02 27.02 -0.83
N ASN A 540 -7.77 28.08 -0.52
CA ASN A 540 -9.06 28.35 -1.16
C ASN A 540 -8.94 28.47 -2.69
N LEU A 541 -7.94 29.19 -3.19
CA LEU A 541 -7.77 29.43 -4.62
C LEU A 541 -7.27 28.21 -5.38
N ALA A 542 -6.44 27.36 -4.75
CA ALA A 542 -5.84 26.19 -5.39
C ALA A 542 -6.70 24.92 -5.33
N LEU A 543 -7.75 24.89 -4.51
CA LEU A 543 -8.69 23.76 -4.39
C LEU A 543 -9.18 23.21 -5.75
N PRO A 544 -9.58 24.03 -6.74
CA PRO A 544 -10.01 23.51 -8.05
C PRO A 544 -8.95 22.69 -8.79
N LEU A 545 -7.66 23.02 -8.60
CA LEU A 545 -6.55 22.26 -9.18
C LEU A 545 -6.31 20.98 -8.38
N ILE A 546 -6.39 21.07 -7.05
CA ILE A 546 -6.22 19.94 -6.13
C ILE A 546 -7.32 18.89 -6.32
N HIS A 547 -8.57 19.28 -6.55
CA HIS A 547 -9.65 18.34 -6.86
C HIS A 547 -9.36 17.46 -8.08
N LYS A 548 -8.63 18.00 -9.05
CA LYS A 548 -8.23 17.33 -10.28
C LYS A 548 -6.92 16.56 -10.15
N GLY A 549 -6.15 16.77 -9.08
CA GLY A 549 -4.96 15.98 -8.78
C GLY A 549 -5.29 14.56 -8.36
N HIS A 550 -4.30 13.68 -8.44
CA HIS A 550 -4.37 12.30 -7.99
C HIS A 550 -4.06 12.17 -6.49
N ALA A 551 -3.01 12.82 -5.99
CA ALA A 551 -2.59 12.67 -4.59
C ALA A 551 -3.43 13.51 -3.61
N LYS A 552 -3.83 14.72 -4.03
CA LYS A 552 -4.71 15.65 -3.31
C LYS A 552 -4.25 15.99 -1.88
N LYS A 553 -2.97 16.35 -1.71
CA LYS A 553 -2.39 16.66 -0.40
C LYS A 553 -2.03 18.13 -0.27
N ILE A 554 -2.47 18.75 0.82
CA ILE A 554 -2.14 20.11 1.19
C ILE A 554 -1.46 20.10 2.55
N ILE A 555 -0.18 20.44 2.56
CA ILE A 555 0.71 20.36 3.71
C ILE A 555 1.13 21.76 4.10
N ALA A 556 0.83 22.16 5.33
CA ALA A 556 1.35 23.39 5.93
C ALA A 556 2.61 23.09 6.74
N ILE A 557 3.70 23.80 6.48
CA ILE A 557 4.86 23.77 7.38
C ILE A 557 4.56 24.67 8.57
N SER A 558 4.42 24.07 9.73
CA SER A 558 4.14 24.72 11.01
C SER A 558 5.41 24.78 11.88
N SER A 559 5.25 24.86 13.20
CA SER A 559 6.34 24.80 14.17
C SER A 559 5.86 24.13 15.45
N GLY A 560 6.70 23.32 16.08
CA GLY A 560 6.41 22.71 17.40
C GLY A 560 6.13 23.76 18.48
N MET A 561 6.67 24.97 18.32
CA MET A 561 6.37 26.12 19.18
C MET A 561 4.91 26.61 19.06
N ALA A 562 4.12 26.07 18.13
CA ALA A 562 2.69 26.34 18.00
C ALA A 562 1.82 25.33 18.78
N ASP A 563 2.41 24.46 19.59
CA ASP A 563 1.72 23.52 20.47
C ASP A 563 1.59 24.10 21.90
N PRO A 564 0.38 24.41 22.39
CA PRO A 564 0.17 24.90 23.76
C PRO A 564 0.75 23.99 24.84
N ASP A 565 0.71 22.67 24.65
CA ASP A 565 1.25 21.72 25.63
C ASP A 565 2.79 21.79 25.65
N PHE A 566 3.42 21.99 24.50
CA PHE A 566 4.87 22.20 24.43
C PHE A 566 5.28 23.53 25.07
N ILE A 567 4.56 24.61 24.77
CA ILE A 567 4.81 25.94 25.33
C ILE A 567 4.77 25.91 26.87
N THR A 568 3.69 25.35 27.42
CA THR A 568 3.43 25.40 28.87
C THR A 568 4.31 24.44 29.67
N ASN A 569 4.54 23.22 29.16
CA ASN A 569 5.33 22.23 29.88
C ASN A 569 6.84 22.54 29.88
N PHE A 570 7.33 23.28 28.88
CA PHE A 570 8.76 23.56 28.72
C PHE A 570 9.12 25.04 28.79
N SER A 571 8.18 25.89 29.20
CA SER A 571 8.40 27.33 29.42
C SER A 571 8.99 28.05 28.19
N ILE A 572 8.45 27.75 27.00
CA ILE A 572 8.86 28.42 25.76
C ILE A 572 8.18 29.78 25.69
N THR A 573 8.92 30.85 25.99
CA THR A 573 8.33 32.19 26.17
C THR A 573 8.52 33.13 24.98
N ASP A 574 9.44 32.82 24.08
CA ASP A 574 9.91 33.67 22.98
C ASP A 574 9.08 33.55 21.70
N GLY A 575 9.23 34.51 20.78
CA GLY A 575 8.69 34.42 19.43
C GLY A 575 7.17 34.48 19.31
N ALA A 576 6.47 35.10 20.26
CA ALA A 576 5.01 35.05 20.37
C ALA A 576 4.23 35.38 19.07
N PRO A 577 4.54 36.45 18.31
CA PRO A 577 3.86 36.74 17.04
C PRO A 577 3.97 35.58 16.01
N TYR A 578 5.16 34.98 15.90
CA TYR A 578 5.40 33.83 15.04
C TYR A 578 4.63 32.59 15.52
N THR A 579 4.72 32.24 16.80
CA THR A 579 4.10 31.02 17.35
C THR A 579 2.57 31.09 17.30
N ILE A 580 1.98 32.24 17.63
CA ILE A 580 0.54 32.48 17.55
C ILE A 580 0.05 32.35 16.11
N SER A 581 0.75 32.95 15.14
CA SER A 581 0.36 32.85 13.73
C SER A 581 0.44 31.41 13.20
N LYS A 582 1.45 30.63 13.61
CA LYS A 582 1.53 29.19 13.30
C LYS A 582 0.43 28.37 14.00
N GLY A 583 0.07 28.73 15.23
CA GLY A 583 -1.09 28.14 15.92
C GLY A 583 -2.39 28.38 15.17
N ALA A 584 -2.60 29.61 14.68
CA ALA A 584 -3.75 29.94 13.85
C ALA A 584 -3.77 29.18 12.52
N LEU A 585 -2.60 28.96 11.89
CA LEU A 585 -2.46 28.13 10.69
C LEU A 585 -2.86 26.66 10.97
N ASN A 586 -2.46 26.09 12.12
CA ASN A 586 -2.85 24.74 12.51
C ASN A 586 -4.38 24.59 12.62
N ILE A 587 -5.06 25.59 13.21
CA ILE A 587 -6.52 25.62 13.27
C ILE A 587 -7.13 25.75 11.88
N ALA A 588 -6.58 26.59 11.01
CA ALA A 588 -7.04 26.71 9.64
C ALA A 588 -6.95 25.37 8.89
N VAL A 589 -5.82 24.67 8.99
CA VAL A 589 -5.63 23.32 8.42
C VAL A 589 -6.69 22.34 8.93
N ALA A 590 -6.96 22.31 10.23
CA ALA A 590 -7.99 21.45 10.80
C ALA A 590 -9.40 21.78 10.28
N LYS A 591 -9.71 23.07 10.06
CA LYS A 591 -11.00 23.50 9.48
C LYS A 591 -11.13 23.08 8.02
N PHE A 592 -10.08 23.28 7.22
CA PHE A 592 -10.05 22.84 5.82
C PHE A 592 -10.20 21.32 5.72
N ASP A 593 -9.46 20.57 6.53
CA ASP A 593 -9.61 19.12 6.58
C ASP A 593 -11.06 18.72 6.93
N ALA A 594 -11.63 19.28 8.01
CA ALA A 594 -12.99 18.95 8.42
C ALA A 594 -14.03 19.18 7.31
N GLN A 595 -13.80 20.16 6.44
CA GLN A 595 -14.63 20.45 5.28
C GLN A 595 -14.37 19.51 4.10
N TYR A 596 -13.12 19.33 3.69
CA TYR A 596 -12.75 18.71 2.41
C TYR A 596 -12.28 17.25 2.50
N ARG A 597 -12.11 16.69 3.71
CA ARG A 597 -11.66 15.29 3.88
C ARG A 597 -12.59 14.29 3.19
N LYS A 598 -13.91 14.54 3.21
CA LYS A 598 -14.91 13.69 2.53
C LYS A 598 -14.77 13.71 1.00
N GLU A 599 -14.10 14.72 0.46
CA GLU A 599 -13.82 14.88 -0.97
C GLU A 599 -12.45 14.27 -1.36
N GLY A 600 -11.80 13.58 -0.43
CA GLY A 600 -10.54 12.90 -0.64
C GLY A 600 -9.31 13.82 -0.61
N ILE A 601 -9.43 15.04 -0.05
CA ILE A 601 -8.31 15.98 0.08
C ILE A 601 -7.73 15.89 1.49
N LEU A 602 -6.43 15.59 1.57
CA LEU A 602 -5.71 15.57 2.84
C LEU A 602 -5.17 16.96 3.15
N PHE A 603 -5.57 17.53 4.29
CA PHE A 603 -4.94 18.70 4.88
C PHE A 603 -4.16 18.31 6.13
N MET A 604 -2.92 18.77 6.27
CA MET A 604 -2.05 18.41 7.40
C MET A 604 -1.04 19.51 7.70
N ALA A 605 -0.64 19.64 8.97
CA ALA A 605 0.40 20.56 9.42
C ALA A 605 1.60 19.78 9.97
N ILE A 606 2.82 20.18 9.58
CA ILE A 606 4.06 19.49 9.97
C ILE A 606 5.07 20.51 10.51
N SER A 607 5.57 20.32 11.72
CA SER A 607 6.75 21.02 12.23
C SER A 607 8.02 20.40 11.66
N PRO A 608 8.94 21.19 11.09
CA PRO A 608 10.16 20.67 10.45
C PRO A 608 11.29 20.33 11.44
N GLY A 609 11.04 20.43 12.75
CA GLY A 609 12.08 20.41 13.79
C GLY A 609 12.79 21.76 13.93
N LEU A 610 13.89 21.81 14.69
CA LEU A 610 14.78 22.97 14.70
C LEU A 610 15.79 22.86 13.57
N VAL A 611 15.71 23.73 12.57
CA VAL A 611 16.54 23.68 11.36
C VAL A 611 17.60 24.76 11.38
N ALA A 612 18.84 24.43 11.05
CA ALA A 612 19.98 25.35 11.01
C ALA A 612 19.88 26.30 9.79
N THR A 613 19.06 27.34 9.90
CA THR A 613 18.79 28.29 8.80
C THR A 613 19.15 29.75 9.09
N GLN A 614 19.51 30.07 10.32
CA GLN A 614 19.82 31.45 10.74
C GLN A 614 21.32 31.61 10.96
N ASP A 615 21.88 32.69 10.42
CA ASP A 615 23.22 33.15 10.73
C ASP A 615 23.16 34.00 12.00
N THR A 616 23.76 33.51 13.09
CA THR A 616 23.75 34.14 14.40
C THR A 616 24.94 35.08 14.63
N SER A 617 25.80 35.27 13.62
CA SER A 617 27.06 36.03 13.77
C SER A 617 26.89 37.51 14.12
N ASN A 618 25.72 38.10 13.85
CA ASN A 618 25.43 39.52 14.09
C ASN A 618 24.45 39.77 15.25
N TYR A 619 24.20 38.77 16.10
CA TYR A 619 23.22 38.91 17.18
C TYR A 619 23.75 39.80 18.30
N THR A 620 22.85 40.62 18.89
CA THR A 620 23.17 41.36 20.11
C THR A 620 23.30 40.40 21.30
N GLU A 621 23.89 40.85 22.41
CA GLU A 621 24.03 40.00 23.60
C GLU A 621 22.67 39.59 24.17
N GLU A 622 21.66 40.46 24.08
CA GLU A 622 20.28 40.16 24.47
C GLU A 622 19.68 39.06 23.59
N GLN A 623 19.91 39.11 22.27
CA GLN A 623 19.45 38.07 21.35
C GLN A 623 20.17 36.74 21.60
N LEU A 624 21.48 36.78 21.86
CA LEU A 624 22.25 35.58 22.22
C LEU A 624 21.78 34.99 23.55
N GLN A 625 21.38 35.81 24.51
CA GLN A 625 20.77 35.34 25.75
C GLN A 625 19.44 34.62 25.48
N GLY A 626 18.56 35.20 24.65
CA GLY A 626 17.31 34.53 24.25
C GLY A 626 17.55 33.19 23.53
N VAL A 627 18.58 33.09 22.68
CA VAL A 627 19.00 31.82 22.07
C VAL A 627 19.46 30.81 23.12
N ARG A 628 20.25 31.24 24.13
CA ARG A 628 20.69 30.36 25.24
C ARG A 628 19.51 29.85 26.04
N ASP A 629 18.53 30.71 26.33
CA ASP A 629 17.34 30.35 27.08
C ASP A 629 16.46 29.34 26.30
N MET A 630 16.27 29.58 24.99
CA MET A 630 15.59 28.63 24.09
C MET A 630 16.30 27.27 24.07
N VAL A 631 17.62 27.24 23.92
CA VAL A 631 18.40 25.99 23.91
C VAL A 631 18.28 25.27 25.26
N ALA A 632 18.30 25.99 26.38
CA ALA A 632 18.12 25.41 27.71
C ALA A 632 16.73 24.77 27.86
N ALA A 633 15.68 25.45 27.39
CA ALA A 633 14.32 24.91 27.42
C ALA A 633 14.18 23.66 26.54
N PHE A 634 14.78 23.67 25.34
CA PHE A 634 14.81 22.52 24.44
C PHE A 634 15.58 21.33 25.01
N LYS A 635 16.70 21.55 25.69
CA LYS A 635 17.42 20.51 26.44
C LYS A 635 16.62 19.98 27.62
N GLY A 636 15.80 20.83 28.27
CA GLY A 636 14.84 20.42 29.29
C GLY A 636 13.76 19.48 28.73
N TYR A 637 13.28 19.75 27.52
CA TYR A 637 12.32 18.89 26.81
C TYR A 637 12.92 17.58 26.31
N ALA A 638 14.05 17.67 25.61
CA ALA A 638 14.71 16.56 24.96
C ALA A 638 16.19 16.56 25.36
N PRO A 639 16.57 15.88 26.46
CA PRO A 639 17.96 15.87 26.95
C PRO A 639 18.97 15.34 25.91
N HIS A 640 18.51 14.41 25.07
CA HIS A 640 19.29 13.79 23.99
C HIS A 640 19.34 14.62 22.71
N TRP A 641 18.61 15.74 22.62
CA TRP A 641 18.63 16.58 21.43
C TRP A 641 20.00 17.23 21.25
N GLU A 642 20.69 16.96 20.14
CA GLU A 642 22.09 17.37 19.94
C GLU A 642 22.25 18.74 19.29
N GLY A 643 21.17 19.31 18.74
CA GLY A 643 21.18 20.61 18.09
C GLY A 643 20.27 20.69 16.89
N ALA A 644 20.35 21.81 16.16
CA ALA A 644 19.58 22.00 14.95
C ALA A 644 20.01 21.02 13.85
N ILE A 645 19.05 20.43 13.15
CA ILE A 645 19.30 19.58 11.98
C ILE A 645 19.54 20.43 10.73
N SER A 646 20.22 19.85 9.75
CA SER A 646 20.43 20.51 8.46
C SER A 646 19.10 20.68 7.69
N PRO A 647 19.01 21.65 6.76
CA PRO A 647 17.86 21.76 5.87
C PRO A 647 17.57 20.46 5.11
N GLU A 648 18.62 19.73 4.70
CA GLU A 648 18.55 18.44 4.01
C GLU A 648 17.85 17.38 4.84
N GLU A 649 18.34 17.13 6.06
CA GLU A 649 17.74 16.17 6.99
C GLU A 649 16.29 16.51 7.32
N SER A 650 15.99 17.79 7.55
CA SER A 650 14.64 18.26 7.82
C SER A 650 13.70 18.01 6.63
N ALA A 651 14.10 18.40 5.42
CA ALA A 651 13.28 18.20 4.23
C ALA A 651 13.04 16.71 3.95
N THR A 652 14.06 15.86 4.10
CA THR A 652 13.94 14.41 3.94
C THR A 652 12.96 13.83 4.96
N ALA A 653 13.07 14.21 6.23
CA ALA A 653 12.17 13.74 7.29
C ALA A 653 10.73 14.19 7.04
N VAL A 654 10.52 15.47 6.71
CA VAL A 654 9.20 16.01 6.39
C VAL A 654 8.59 15.35 5.15
N LEU A 655 9.36 15.15 4.07
CA LEU A 655 8.89 14.45 2.88
C LEU A 655 8.50 12.99 3.19
N SER A 656 9.25 12.31 4.07
CA SER A 656 8.90 10.98 4.54
C SER A 656 7.52 10.96 5.21
N VAL A 657 7.23 11.94 6.07
CA VAL A 657 5.91 12.09 6.71
C VAL A 657 4.82 12.38 5.68
N ILE A 658 5.06 13.31 4.75
CA ILE A 658 4.09 13.66 3.69
C ILE A 658 3.74 12.45 2.82
N ASN A 659 4.75 11.66 2.43
CA ASN A 659 4.57 10.48 1.59
C ASN A 659 3.77 9.39 2.31
N LYS A 660 4.05 9.17 3.59
CA LYS A 660 3.34 8.19 4.43
C LYS A 660 1.92 8.61 4.78
N ALA A 661 1.64 9.92 4.87
CA ALA A 661 0.36 10.43 5.32
C ALA A 661 -0.80 10.14 4.35
N SER A 662 -1.96 9.76 4.89
CA SER A 662 -3.20 9.59 4.13
C SER A 662 -4.44 9.86 4.99
N ILE A 663 -5.60 10.03 4.35
CA ILE A 663 -6.87 10.20 5.05
C ILE A 663 -7.23 8.91 5.80
N GLU A 664 -6.99 7.76 5.16
CA GLU A 664 -7.26 6.42 5.68
C GLU A 664 -6.40 6.09 6.91
N ALA A 665 -5.16 6.59 6.93
CA ALA A 665 -4.27 6.50 8.08
C ALA A 665 -4.62 7.49 9.21
N GLY A 666 -5.66 8.32 9.03
CA GLY A 666 -6.15 9.25 10.05
C GLY A 666 -5.32 10.53 10.18
N ASN A 667 -4.49 10.87 9.19
CA ASN A 667 -3.63 12.04 9.25
C ASN A 667 -4.36 13.37 8.95
N GLY A 668 -5.60 13.31 8.48
CA GLY A 668 -6.38 14.50 8.14
C GLY A 668 -6.58 15.44 9.33
N GLY A 669 -6.21 16.71 9.15
CA GLY A 669 -6.31 17.78 10.13
C GLY A 669 -5.26 17.69 11.24
N SER A 670 -4.31 16.75 11.14
CA SER A 670 -3.28 16.55 12.17
C SER A 670 -2.21 17.64 12.13
N PHE A 671 -1.62 17.88 13.31
CA PHE A 671 -0.44 18.71 13.49
C PHE A 671 0.63 17.87 14.18
N VAL A 672 1.70 17.55 13.44
CA VAL A 672 2.76 16.61 13.87
C VAL A 672 4.15 17.18 13.58
N SER A 673 5.20 16.53 14.06
CA SER A 673 6.59 16.85 13.77
C SER A 673 7.11 16.16 12.50
N HIS A 674 8.38 16.39 12.18
CA HIS A 674 9.11 15.71 11.11
C HIS A 674 9.27 14.20 11.36
N TYR A 675 8.92 13.69 12.54
CA TYR A 675 8.79 12.26 12.84
C TYR A 675 7.37 11.71 12.63
N GLY A 676 6.40 12.57 12.31
CA GLY A 676 5.00 12.19 12.12
C GLY A 676 4.20 12.00 13.42
N ASN A 677 4.74 12.47 14.55
CA ASN A 677 4.12 12.37 15.88
C ASN A 677 4.19 13.73 16.63
N LYS A 678 4.00 13.74 17.95
CA LYS A 678 4.04 14.96 18.79
C LYS A 678 5.42 15.19 19.47
N GLN A 679 6.49 14.60 18.93
CA GLN A 679 7.86 14.83 19.39
C GLN A 679 8.53 15.89 18.52
N TRP A 680 8.76 17.08 19.06
CA TRP A 680 9.07 18.28 18.27
C TRP A 680 10.55 18.47 17.91
N LEU A 681 11.46 17.80 18.64
CA LEU A 681 12.92 17.86 18.47
C LEU A 681 13.49 16.46 18.28
#